data_AF-A0A401YWR6-F1
#
_entry.id   AF-A0A401YWR6-F1
#
_cell.length_a   1.000
_cell.length_b   1.000
_cell.length_c   1.000
_cell.angle_alpha   90.00
_cell.angle_beta   90.00
_cell.angle_gamma   90.00
#
_symmetry.space_group_name_H-M   'P 1'
#
loop_
_entity.id
_entity.type
_entity.pdbx_description
1 polymer ?
#
loop_
_entity_poly.entity_id
_entity_poly.type
_entity_poly.pdbx_seq_one_letter_code
_entity_poly.pdbx_strand_id
1 'polypeptide(L)'
;MRLALFITCFNDTLFPETGASVVRVLRRLGHEVEFPYDQVCCGQMHFNSGYRRDAVPLVRSFVEAFEGYDAVIVPSGSCTAMVREYHATVARTAGGTLPEGVARVAPKVYELSEFLVDVLGVTDVGAYFPHSVAYHPTCHSLRMLRVGDRPTRLLRAVRGLTLVDLPRADECCGFGGTFAVKNAPTSVAMGGDKVTAALESGAQVLCAGDNSCLTHIGGLISRQHAGIRMLHLADILARTDALPDVPVYRPGLPDSSGLVVGHAPGTGGDTMTAAVHREPTFVGMPPFPEAAEAELANPVQRANLRAATHTIRAKRDAVVAELPDWELLRRAGEAIKDDVLARLPGLLERLEAAVRAAGGVVHWARDAAEANTIVVDIARAKGVDEVVKVKSMATEEIELNNALAAAGIHAWETDLAQLIVQLGDDLPSHIVVPAIHRNRAQIREIFVREMGRVGRPAPERLSDEPTALAAAARLHLRQKFLRAKVAVSGANFAIADTGTVCVVESEGNGRMCLTLPETLITVLGVEKLLPTWGDLEVFLQLLPRSATGERMNPYTSMWTGVTPGDGPREFHLILLDNGRSDVLSDPVGRQALRCIRCAACLNVCPVYERTGGHAYGSVYPGPIGAILTPQLRGIARHPVDAQTASLPFASTLCGACFDACPVRIDIPEVLVRLRAQVVDGGRGPHDRAEDAGMKTLRWTFEKPWRIGFAQHVAGVGAHFVRHGVIGRVPLPKRVSGPVGAWFADRDAPAPPAESFRTWYKRTEGGREL
;
A
#
# COMPACT_ATOMS: atom_id res chain seq x y z
N MET A 1 -39.84 9.96 -5.81
CA MET A 1 -38.59 9.25 -5.48
C MET A 1 -38.65 8.85 -4.02
N ARG A 2 -38.62 7.55 -3.73
CA ARG A 2 -38.51 7.00 -2.37
C ARG A 2 -37.04 6.98 -1.97
N LEU A 3 -36.68 7.81 -0.99
CA LEU A 3 -35.31 7.93 -0.50
C LEU A 3 -35.14 7.18 0.80
N ALA A 4 -34.11 6.35 0.87
CA ALA A 4 -33.69 5.72 2.12
C ALA A 4 -32.39 6.32 2.63
N LEU A 5 -32.30 6.55 3.94
CA LEU A 5 -31.05 6.81 4.62
C LEU A 5 -30.41 5.48 5.05
N PHE A 6 -29.23 5.19 4.49
CA PHE A 6 -28.33 4.20 5.07
C PHE A 6 -27.33 4.91 5.99
N ILE A 7 -27.64 4.95 7.30
CA ILE A 7 -26.86 5.75 8.27
C ILE A 7 -25.46 5.18 8.52
N THR A 8 -25.20 3.91 8.17
CA THR A 8 -24.04 3.08 8.58
C THR A 8 -24.07 2.66 10.05
N CYS A 9 -23.51 1.49 10.35
CA CYS A 9 -23.45 0.97 11.72
C CYS A 9 -22.63 1.88 12.67
N PHE A 10 -21.63 2.58 12.13
CA PHE A 10 -20.74 3.45 12.90
C PHE A 10 -21.45 4.74 13.32
N ASN A 11 -22.12 5.42 12.39
CA ASN A 11 -22.85 6.64 12.74
C ASN A 11 -24.12 6.34 13.57
N ASP A 12 -24.84 5.26 13.27
CA ASP A 12 -26.02 4.86 14.08
C ASP A 12 -25.65 4.71 15.56
N THR A 13 -24.48 4.12 15.81
CA THR A 13 -24.02 3.80 17.16
C THR A 13 -23.30 4.97 17.84
N LEU A 14 -22.45 5.71 17.15
CA LEU A 14 -21.53 6.68 17.77
C LEU A 14 -21.79 8.13 17.36
N PHE A 15 -22.42 8.37 16.22
CA PHE A 15 -22.63 9.72 15.66
C PHE A 15 -24.06 9.88 15.13
N PRO A 16 -25.08 9.68 15.99
CA PRO A 16 -26.48 9.68 15.57
C PRO A 16 -26.91 11.02 14.98
N GLU A 17 -26.31 12.10 15.48
CA GLU A 17 -26.55 13.44 15.00
C GLU A 17 -26.15 13.65 13.55
N THR A 18 -25.12 12.95 13.05
CA THR A 18 -24.80 12.98 11.61
C THR A 18 -25.96 12.46 10.77
N GLY A 19 -26.69 11.45 11.25
CA GLY A 19 -27.91 10.99 10.58
C GLY A 19 -29.03 12.00 10.64
N ALA A 20 -29.23 12.62 11.79
CA ALA A 20 -30.21 13.68 11.97
C ALA A 20 -29.92 14.85 11.02
N SER A 21 -28.66 15.25 10.89
CA SER A 21 -28.18 16.27 9.96
C SER A 21 -28.53 15.94 8.51
N VAL A 22 -28.33 14.70 8.06
CA VAL A 22 -28.73 14.28 6.70
C VAL A 22 -30.24 14.42 6.51
N VAL A 23 -31.05 13.94 7.46
CA VAL A 23 -32.51 14.06 7.39
C VAL A 23 -32.95 15.52 7.32
N ARG A 24 -32.38 16.40 8.17
CA ARG A 24 -32.68 17.84 8.17
C ARG A 24 -32.34 18.50 6.83
N VAL A 25 -31.16 18.21 6.27
CA VAL A 25 -30.74 18.76 4.97
C VAL A 25 -31.70 18.33 3.87
N LEU A 26 -32.00 17.03 3.75
CA LEU A 26 -32.84 16.50 2.68
C LEU A 26 -34.30 17.00 2.80
N ARG A 27 -34.85 17.08 4.01
CA ARG A 27 -36.19 17.65 4.24
C ARG A 27 -36.27 19.13 3.96
N ARG A 28 -35.24 19.89 4.31
CA ARG A 28 -35.15 21.32 3.96
C ARG A 28 -35.18 21.54 2.44
N LEU A 29 -34.68 20.58 1.67
CA LEU A 29 -34.76 20.56 0.20
C LEU A 29 -36.08 19.99 -0.34
N GLY A 30 -37.06 19.69 0.52
CA GLY A 30 -38.39 19.21 0.13
C GLY A 30 -38.49 17.69 -0.07
N HIS A 31 -37.51 16.92 0.38
CA HIS A 31 -37.51 15.46 0.24
C HIS A 31 -37.89 14.74 1.54
N GLU A 32 -38.81 13.78 1.43
CA GLU A 32 -39.05 12.81 2.50
C GLU A 32 -38.01 11.69 2.44
N VAL A 33 -37.44 11.37 3.60
CA VAL A 33 -36.38 10.37 3.75
C VAL A 33 -36.82 9.33 4.75
N GLU A 34 -36.88 8.08 4.31
CA GLU A 34 -37.23 6.92 5.13
C GLU A 34 -35.96 6.32 5.77
N PHE A 35 -36.08 5.87 7.02
CA PHE A 35 -35.07 5.03 7.66
C PHE A 35 -35.58 3.58 7.70
N PRO A 36 -35.05 2.66 6.86
CA PRO A 36 -35.42 1.25 6.95
C PRO A 36 -34.83 0.67 8.24
N TYR A 37 -35.69 0.33 9.21
CA TYR A 37 -35.29 -0.24 10.50
C TYR A 37 -34.60 -1.60 10.37
N ASP A 38 -34.79 -2.29 9.24
CA ASP A 38 -34.16 -3.56 8.94
C ASP A 38 -32.72 -3.43 8.42
N GLN A 39 -32.20 -2.21 8.25
CA GLN A 39 -30.83 -2.01 7.81
C GLN A 39 -29.79 -2.47 8.84
N VAL A 40 -28.67 -2.96 8.31
CA VAL A 40 -27.54 -3.50 9.09
C VAL A 40 -26.19 -2.99 8.59
N CYS A 41 -25.08 -3.50 9.12
CA CYS A 41 -23.74 -3.16 8.64
C CYS A 41 -23.55 -3.49 7.15
N CYS A 42 -22.78 -2.68 6.41
CA CYS A 42 -22.42 -2.92 5.02
C CYS A 42 -21.47 -4.11 4.80
N GLY A 43 -20.89 -4.66 5.87
CA GLY A 43 -19.96 -5.80 5.84
C GLY A 43 -18.50 -5.44 5.54
N GLN A 44 -18.15 -4.16 5.43
CA GLN A 44 -16.80 -3.72 5.05
C GLN A 44 -15.71 -4.21 6.01
N MET A 45 -15.96 -4.17 7.32
CA MET A 45 -14.99 -4.62 8.32
C MET A 45 -14.64 -6.10 8.14
N HIS A 46 -15.65 -6.97 8.01
CA HIS A 46 -15.46 -8.40 7.76
C HIS A 46 -14.72 -8.65 6.44
N PHE A 47 -15.16 -7.99 5.36
CA PHE A 47 -14.54 -8.14 4.05
C PHE A 47 -13.06 -7.72 4.05
N ASN A 48 -12.75 -6.52 4.54
CA ASN A 48 -11.40 -5.96 4.53
C ASN A 48 -10.43 -6.73 5.45
N SER A 49 -10.94 -7.39 6.49
CA SER A 49 -10.11 -8.18 7.41
C SER A 49 -9.92 -9.63 6.96
N GLY A 50 -10.56 -10.07 5.87
CA GLY A 50 -10.44 -11.43 5.31
C GLY A 50 -11.62 -12.35 5.60
N TYR A 51 -12.56 -11.96 6.46
CA TYR A 51 -13.74 -12.73 6.84
C TYR A 51 -14.86 -12.63 5.79
N ARG A 52 -14.54 -12.91 4.53
CA ARG A 52 -15.44 -12.72 3.38
C ARG A 52 -16.74 -13.52 3.51
N ARG A 53 -16.68 -14.73 4.05
CA ARG A 53 -17.86 -15.58 4.30
C ARG A 53 -18.80 -14.95 5.32
N ASP A 54 -18.27 -14.30 6.35
CA ASP A 54 -19.06 -13.61 7.36
C ASP A 54 -19.67 -12.29 6.84
N ALA A 55 -19.15 -11.73 5.74
CA ALA A 55 -19.76 -10.58 5.08
C ALA A 55 -21.05 -10.94 4.31
N VAL A 56 -21.21 -12.20 3.86
CA VAL A 56 -22.36 -12.66 3.07
C VAL A 56 -23.73 -12.35 3.71
N PRO A 57 -24.01 -12.73 4.97
CA PRO A 57 -25.29 -12.44 5.60
C PRO A 57 -25.56 -10.93 5.76
N LEU A 58 -24.51 -10.12 5.91
CA LEU A 58 -24.60 -8.66 6.00
C LEU A 58 -25.00 -8.05 4.66
N VAL A 59 -24.38 -8.50 3.56
CA VAL A 59 -24.72 -8.08 2.19
C VAL A 59 -26.15 -8.48 1.82
N ARG A 60 -26.58 -9.69 2.20
CA ARG A 60 -27.96 -10.15 1.98
C ARG A 60 -28.97 -9.24 2.68
N SER A 61 -28.76 -9.00 3.97
CA SER A 61 -29.63 -8.13 4.77
C SER A 61 -29.65 -6.69 4.24
N PHE A 62 -28.51 -6.20 3.71
CA PHE A 62 -28.45 -4.90 3.04
C PHE A 62 -29.34 -4.85 1.79
N VAL A 63 -29.26 -5.86 0.92
CA VAL A 63 -30.12 -5.93 -0.28
C VAL A 63 -31.60 -5.97 0.12
N GLU A 64 -31.97 -6.83 1.07
CA GLU A 64 -33.35 -6.95 1.57
C GLU A 64 -33.89 -5.63 2.12
N ALA A 65 -33.07 -4.85 2.83
CA ALA A 65 -33.47 -3.57 3.41
C ALA A 65 -33.64 -2.44 2.37
N PHE A 66 -32.92 -2.50 1.24
CA PHE A 66 -32.80 -1.37 0.31
C PHE A 66 -33.35 -1.61 -1.10
N GLU A 67 -33.74 -2.83 -1.46
CA GLU A 67 -34.17 -3.12 -2.84
C GLU A 67 -35.42 -2.37 -3.29
N GLY A 68 -36.32 -2.00 -2.38
CA GLY A 68 -37.57 -1.28 -2.66
C GLY A 68 -37.47 0.24 -2.81
N TYR A 69 -36.27 0.83 -2.68
CA TYR A 69 -36.05 2.28 -2.72
C TYR A 69 -35.55 2.78 -4.07
N ASP A 70 -35.79 4.04 -4.41
CA ASP A 70 -35.30 4.63 -5.66
C ASP A 70 -33.85 5.13 -5.54
N ALA A 71 -33.47 5.62 -4.35
CA ALA A 71 -32.09 5.98 -4.02
C ALA A 71 -31.79 5.79 -2.53
N VAL A 72 -30.55 5.42 -2.24
CA VAL A 72 -30.01 5.16 -0.90
C VAL A 72 -28.89 6.15 -0.62
N ILE A 73 -29.09 7.04 0.35
CA ILE A 73 -28.13 8.09 0.71
C ILE A 73 -27.27 7.59 1.87
N VAL A 74 -25.95 7.73 1.74
CA VAL A 74 -24.99 7.28 2.75
C VAL A 74 -24.07 8.44 3.16
N PRO A 75 -24.03 8.83 4.45
CA PRO A 75 -23.04 9.79 4.96
C PRO A 75 -21.70 9.09 5.27
N SER A 76 -21.16 8.37 4.28
CA SER A 76 -19.90 7.66 4.38
C SER A 76 -19.41 7.20 3.01
N GLY A 77 -18.27 7.74 2.56
CA GLY A 77 -17.61 7.26 1.36
C GLY A 77 -17.12 5.81 1.49
N SER A 78 -16.69 5.40 2.69
CA SER A 78 -16.21 4.03 2.92
C SER A 78 -17.32 2.97 2.79
N CYS A 79 -18.50 3.23 3.36
CA CYS A 79 -19.65 2.33 3.24
C CYS A 79 -20.25 2.32 1.84
N THR A 80 -20.33 3.48 1.15
CA THR A 80 -20.76 3.54 -0.25
C THR A 80 -19.80 2.76 -1.16
N ALA A 81 -18.49 2.90 -0.96
CA ALA A 81 -17.49 2.15 -1.73
C ALA A 81 -17.61 0.64 -1.51
N MET A 82 -17.85 0.19 -0.27
CA MET A 82 -18.08 -1.23 0.01
C MET A 82 -19.26 -1.78 -0.81
N VAL A 83 -20.37 -1.04 -0.85
CA VAL A 83 -21.57 -1.47 -1.57
C VAL A 83 -21.34 -1.48 -3.08
N ARG A 84 -20.80 -0.39 -3.64
CA ARG A 84 -20.62 -0.24 -5.10
C ARG A 84 -19.54 -1.14 -5.68
N GLU A 85 -18.42 -1.33 -4.96
CA GLU A 85 -17.24 -2.02 -5.50
C GLU A 85 -17.16 -3.49 -5.06
N TYR A 86 -17.59 -3.83 -3.84
CA TYR A 86 -17.26 -5.13 -3.23
C TYR A 86 -18.46 -6.03 -2.93
N HIS A 87 -19.69 -5.51 -2.83
CA HIS A 87 -20.88 -6.37 -2.64
C HIS A 87 -21.02 -7.39 -3.76
N ALA A 88 -20.68 -7.04 -5.01
CA ALA A 88 -20.74 -7.96 -6.14
C ALA A 88 -19.77 -9.15 -5.94
N THR A 89 -18.57 -8.89 -5.43
CA THR A 89 -17.57 -9.92 -5.12
C THR A 89 -18.04 -10.86 -3.99
N VAL A 90 -18.62 -10.30 -2.93
CA VAL A 90 -19.21 -11.08 -1.84
C VAL A 90 -20.40 -11.91 -2.34
N ALA A 91 -21.28 -11.32 -3.13
CA ALA A 91 -22.46 -11.98 -3.68
C ALA A 91 -22.12 -13.13 -4.62
N ARG A 92 -21.10 -12.97 -5.50
CA ARG A 92 -20.61 -14.06 -6.35
C ARG A 92 -20.09 -15.25 -5.54
N THR A 93 -19.48 -14.99 -4.38
CA THR A 93 -19.01 -16.06 -3.48
C THR A 93 -20.19 -16.81 -2.83
N ALA A 94 -21.29 -16.12 -2.57
CA ALA A 94 -22.50 -16.71 -1.97
C ALA A 94 -23.37 -17.48 -2.98
N GLY A 95 -23.42 -17.05 -4.24
CA GLY A 95 -24.30 -17.59 -5.27
C GLY A 95 -25.80 -17.29 -5.04
N GLY A 96 -26.66 -18.03 -5.74
CA GLY A 96 -28.12 -17.86 -5.68
C GLY A 96 -28.60 -16.54 -6.28
N THR A 97 -29.65 -15.95 -5.71
CA THR A 97 -30.27 -14.68 -6.17
C THR A 97 -29.55 -13.42 -5.66
N LEU A 98 -28.55 -13.56 -4.79
CA LEU A 98 -27.88 -12.41 -4.17
C LEU A 98 -27.13 -11.52 -5.18
N PRO A 99 -26.42 -12.06 -6.20
CA PRO A 99 -25.78 -11.23 -7.22
C PRO A 99 -26.76 -10.31 -7.96
N GLU A 100 -27.95 -10.82 -8.31
CA GLU A 100 -28.98 -10.04 -8.98
C GLU A 100 -29.52 -8.92 -8.07
N GLY A 101 -29.74 -9.24 -6.79
CA GLY A 101 -30.16 -8.26 -5.80
C GLY A 101 -29.13 -7.14 -5.62
N VAL A 102 -27.84 -7.48 -5.51
CA VAL A 102 -26.76 -6.49 -5.47
C VAL A 102 -26.72 -5.64 -6.74
N ALA A 103 -26.85 -6.26 -7.92
CA ALA A 103 -26.85 -5.54 -9.19
C ALA A 103 -28.01 -4.52 -9.30
N ARG A 104 -29.18 -4.81 -8.67
CA ARG A 104 -30.30 -3.86 -8.58
C ARG A 104 -30.08 -2.74 -7.56
N VAL A 105 -29.37 -3.00 -6.47
CA VAL A 105 -29.22 -2.07 -5.34
C VAL A 105 -27.99 -1.18 -5.45
N ALA A 106 -26.83 -1.72 -5.79
CA ALA A 106 -25.57 -0.99 -5.77
C ALA A 106 -25.55 0.30 -6.62
N PRO A 107 -26.13 0.35 -7.85
CA PRO A 107 -26.10 1.56 -8.67
C PRO A 107 -26.89 2.75 -8.11
N LYS A 108 -27.85 2.50 -7.21
CA LYS A 108 -28.69 3.53 -6.59
C LYS A 108 -28.22 3.93 -5.18
N VAL A 109 -27.01 3.52 -4.78
CA VAL A 109 -26.39 3.91 -3.51
C VAL A 109 -25.42 5.06 -3.75
N TYR A 110 -25.70 6.20 -3.14
CA TYR A 110 -24.97 7.44 -3.34
C TYR A 110 -24.31 7.91 -2.05
N GLU A 111 -23.07 8.40 -2.17
CA GLU A 111 -22.47 9.21 -1.11
C GLU A 111 -23.23 10.55 -1.01
N LEU A 112 -23.35 11.13 0.19
CA LEU A 112 -24.18 12.32 0.43
C LEU A 112 -23.87 13.49 -0.53
N SER A 113 -22.61 13.85 -0.70
CA SER A 113 -22.23 14.96 -1.58
C SER A 113 -22.44 14.64 -3.06
N GLU A 114 -22.21 13.38 -3.45
CA GLU A 114 -22.54 12.86 -4.79
C GLU A 114 -24.04 13.01 -5.07
N PHE A 115 -24.90 12.59 -4.14
CA PHE A 115 -26.35 12.70 -4.28
C PHE A 115 -26.81 14.16 -4.41
N LEU A 116 -26.36 15.04 -3.51
CA LEU A 116 -26.77 16.45 -3.50
C LEU A 116 -26.38 17.15 -4.81
N VAL A 117 -25.15 16.93 -5.29
CA VAL A 117 -24.61 17.66 -6.43
C VAL A 117 -25.03 17.04 -7.77
N ASP A 118 -24.95 15.72 -7.92
CA ASP A 118 -25.15 15.07 -9.22
C ASP A 118 -26.59 14.64 -9.45
N VAL A 119 -27.31 14.23 -8.39
CA VAL A 119 -28.68 13.74 -8.50
C VAL A 119 -29.69 14.87 -8.29
N LEU A 120 -29.53 15.68 -7.24
CA LEU A 120 -30.43 16.81 -6.98
C LEU A 120 -30.04 18.08 -7.74
N GLY A 121 -28.78 18.20 -8.20
CA GLY A 121 -28.31 19.42 -8.88
C GLY A 121 -28.16 20.63 -7.95
N VAL A 122 -28.01 20.41 -6.64
CA VAL A 122 -27.99 21.46 -5.62
C VAL A 122 -26.59 21.60 -5.01
N THR A 123 -26.11 22.84 -4.92
CA THR A 123 -24.88 23.18 -4.18
C THR A 123 -25.14 24.07 -2.97
N ASP A 124 -26.12 24.97 -3.04
CA ASP A 124 -26.56 25.76 -1.89
C ASP A 124 -27.77 25.08 -1.25
N VAL A 125 -27.55 24.54 -0.05
CA VAL A 125 -28.60 23.89 0.74
C VAL A 125 -29.24 24.83 1.75
N GLY A 126 -28.88 26.11 1.80
CA GLY A 126 -29.35 27.07 2.80
C GLY A 126 -28.57 27.00 4.13
N ALA A 127 -27.28 26.65 4.07
CA ALA A 127 -26.44 26.44 5.26
C ALA A 127 -25.72 27.73 5.72
N TYR A 128 -25.51 27.86 7.03
CA TYR A 128 -24.69 28.91 7.63
C TYR A 128 -23.74 28.33 8.69
N PHE A 129 -22.45 28.66 8.59
CA PHE A 129 -21.41 28.19 9.52
C PHE A 129 -20.19 29.13 9.55
N PRO A 130 -20.12 30.09 10.48
CA PRO A 130 -19.13 31.19 10.46
C PRO A 130 -17.76 30.77 11.02
N HIS A 131 -17.12 29.78 10.39
CA HIS A 131 -15.83 29.23 10.83
C HIS A 131 -14.89 28.95 9.66
N SER A 132 -13.58 28.90 9.95
CA SER A 132 -12.60 28.38 8.99
C SER A 132 -12.60 26.85 9.00
N VAL A 133 -12.68 26.25 7.81
CA VAL A 133 -12.82 24.80 7.62
C VAL A 133 -11.79 24.29 6.64
N ALA A 134 -11.05 23.25 6.99
CA ALA A 134 -10.25 22.46 6.08
C ALA A 134 -10.99 21.16 5.75
N TYR A 135 -11.04 20.76 4.48
CA TYR A 135 -11.67 19.50 4.08
C TYR A 135 -10.63 18.38 3.93
N HIS A 136 -10.85 17.27 4.64
CA HIS A 136 -10.11 16.02 4.49
C HIS A 136 -10.83 15.09 3.50
N PRO A 137 -10.32 14.93 2.27
CA PRO A 137 -10.86 13.95 1.34
C PRO A 137 -10.47 12.54 1.83
N THR A 138 -11.48 11.73 2.12
CA THR A 138 -11.24 10.36 2.60
C THR A 138 -10.77 9.50 1.44
N CYS A 139 -9.92 8.51 1.70
CA CYS A 139 -9.34 7.69 0.62
C CYS A 139 -10.39 6.96 -0.24
N HIS A 140 -11.50 6.52 0.37
CA HIS A 140 -12.62 5.90 -0.35
C HIS A 140 -13.36 6.91 -1.23
N SER A 141 -13.59 8.13 -0.75
CA SER A 141 -14.19 9.20 -1.56
C SER A 141 -13.27 9.67 -2.69
N LEU A 142 -11.97 9.84 -2.40
CA LEU A 142 -10.99 10.35 -3.36
C LEU A 142 -10.70 9.36 -4.48
N ARG A 143 -10.41 8.09 -4.15
CA ARG A 143 -9.81 7.13 -5.09
C ARG A 143 -10.79 6.07 -5.59
N MET A 144 -11.63 5.53 -4.70
CA MET A 144 -12.57 4.47 -5.06
C MET A 144 -13.81 5.04 -5.73
N LEU A 145 -14.53 5.94 -5.04
CA LEU A 145 -15.76 6.54 -5.55
C LEU A 145 -15.52 7.71 -6.51
N ARG A 146 -14.33 8.33 -6.43
CA ARG A 146 -13.98 9.51 -7.24
C ARG A 146 -14.99 10.67 -7.09
N VAL A 147 -15.39 10.91 -5.83
CA VAL A 147 -16.32 11.98 -5.42
C VAL A 147 -15.84 13.37 -5.85
N GLY A 148 -14.54 13.55 -6.07
CA GLY A 148 -14.00 14.77 -6.69
C GLY A 148 -14.23 16.01 -5.82
N ASP A 149 -14.64 17.11 -6.45
CA ASP A 149 -14.77 18.42 -5.81
C ASP A 149 -16.13 18.68 -5.15
N ARG A 150 -17.11 17.78 -5.31
CA ARG A 150 -18.49 17.90 -4.82
C ARG A 150 -18.60 18.33 -3.35
N PRO A 151 -17.83 17.77 -2.40
CA PRO A 151 -17.85 18.21 -1.00
C PRO A 151 -17.41 19.67 -0.85
N THR A 152 -16.37 20.08 -1.57
CA THR A 152 -15.84 21.45 -1.49
C THR A 152 -16.74 22.45 -2.19
N ARG A 153 -17.44 22.06 -3.26
CA ARG A 153 -18.50 22.87 -3.89
C ARG A 153 -19.63 23.18 -2.91
N LEU A 154 -20.09 22.18 -2.16
CA LEU A 154 -21.09 22.36 -1.11
C LEU A 154 -20.56 23.27 0.01
N LEU A 155 -19.34 23.05 0.50
CA LEU A 155 -18.74 23.87 1.56
C LEU A 155 -18.58 25.34 1.15
N ARG A 156 -18.18 25.63 -0.10
CA ARG A 156 -18.06 27.00 -0.62
C ARG A 156 -19.40 27.75 -0.69
N ALA A 157 -20.52 27.03 -0.75
CA ALA A 157 -21.86 27.62 -0.75
C ALA A 157 -22.39 27.90 0.67
N VAL A 158 -21.72 27.42 1.72
CA VAL A 158 -22.14 27.65 3.11
C VAL A 158 -21.86 29.10 3.49
N ARG A 159 -22.89 29.84 3.89
CA ARG A 159 -22.75 31.25 4.31
C ARG A 159 -21.86 31.37 5.54
N GLY A 160 -20.96 32.35 5.54
CA GLY A 160 -20.03 32.62 6.65
C GLY A 160 -18.83 31.67 6.74
N LEU A 161 -18.80 30.57 5.98
CA LEU A 161 -17.71 29.59 6.02
C LEU A 161 -16.50 30.09 5.23
N THR A 162 -15.31 29.98 5.82
CA THR A 162 -14.04 30.20 5.11
C THR A 162 -13.37 28.86 4.84
N LEU A 163 -13.41 28.39 3.59
CA LEU A 163 -12.74 27.14 3.20
C LEU A 163 -11.25 27.41 3.04
N VAL A 164 -10.41 26.68 3.78
CA VAL A 164 -8.95 26.75 3.68
C VAL A 164 -8.38 25.44 3.16
N ASP A 165 -7.22 25.52 2.50
CA ASP A 165 -6.57 24.34 1.96
C ASP A 165 -5.99 23.47 3.07
N LEU A 166 -6.15 22.15 2.94
CA LEU A 166 -5.47 21.17 3.77
C LEU A 166 -4.15 20.79 3.09
N PRO A 167 -2.98 21.11 3.66
CA PRO A 167 -1.70 20.61 3.16
C PRO A 167 -1.72 19.07 3.05
N ARG A 168 -1.16 18.53 1.96
CA ARG A 168 -1.05 17.06 1.77
C ARG A 168 -2.42 16.36 1.91
N ALA A 169 -3.48 16.96 1.35
CA ALA A 169 -4.86 16.50 1.52
C ALA A 169 -5.07 15.04 1.07
N ASP A 170 -4.35 14.61 0.02
CA ASP A 170 -4.41 13.31 -0.63
C ASP A 170 -3.73 12.17 0.15
N GLU A 171 -2.94 12.48 1.17
CA GLU A 171 -2.30 11.50 2.03
C GLU A 171 -3.31 10.80 2.96
N CYS A 172 -3.19 9.48 3.11
CA CYS A 172 -4.06 8.66 3.96
C CYS A 172 -3.89 9.04 5.44
N CYS A 173 -4.99 9.14 6.19
CA CYS A 173 -4.94 9.44 7.62
C CYS A 173 -4.40 8.30 8.50
N GLY A 174 -4.35 7.05 8.01
CA GLY A 174 -3.85 5.92 8.79
C GLY A 174 -4.91 5.06 9.48
N PHE A 175 -6.20 5.38 9.37
CA PHE A 175 -7.26 4.59 10.01
C PHE A 175 -7.35 3.16 9.45
N GLY A 176 -7.72 2.98 8.17
CA GLY A 176 -7.73 1.67 7.51
C GLY A 176 -8.52 0.54 8.23
N GLY A 177 -9.48 0.89 9.11
CA GLY A 177 -10.26 -0.07 9.89
C GLY A 177 -9.39 -0.89 10.85
N THR A 178 -9.41 -2.22 10.71
CA THR A 178 -8.59 -3.11 11.57
C THR A 178 -7.09 -2.87 11.43
N PHE A 179 -6.63 -2.21 10.36
CA PHE A 179 -5.24 -1.79 10.24
C PHE A 179 -4.79 -0.92 11.43
N ALA A 180 -5.57 0.09 11.83
CA ALA A 180 -5.21 0.97 12.96
C ALA A 180 -5.11 0.25 14.31
N VAL A 181 -5.73 -0.94 14.42
CA VAL A 181 -5.68 -1.79 15.61
C VAL A 181 -4.49 -2.74 15.55
N LYS A 182 -4.26 -3.39 14.39
CA LYS A 182 -3.20 -4.39 14.19
C LYS A 182 -1.81 -3.78 14.01
N ASN A 183 -1.73 -2.60 13.38
CA ASN A 183 -0.51 -1.87 13.09
C ASN A 183 -0.56 -0.48 13.74
N ALA A 184 -0.90 -0.44 15.03
CA ALA A 184 -1.15 0.80 15.76
C ALA A 184 0.02 1.81 15.66
N PRO A 185 1.31 1.43 15.84
CA PRO A 185 2.42 2.37 15.73
C PRO A 185 2.51 3.04 14.34
N THR A 186 2.42 2.25 13.27
CA THR A 186 2.42 2.77 11.90
C THR A 186 1.23 3.68 11.63
N SER A 187 0.05 3.28 12.11
CA SER A 187 -1.18 4.07 12.01
C SER A 187 -1.07 5.39 12.78
N VAL A 188 -0.44 5.41 13.96
CA VAL A 188 -0.19 6.65 14.73
C VAL A 188 0.77 7.55 13.97
N ALA A 189 1.86 7.01 13.42
CA ALA A 189 2.84 7.80 12.66
C ALA A 189 2.18 8.48 11.44
N MET A 190 1.35 7.75 10.68
CA MET A 190 0.58 8.31 9.57
C MET A 190 -0.43 9.37 10.03
N GLY A 191 -1.16 9.09 11.11
CA GLY A 191 -2.12 10.03 11.67
C GLY A 191 -1.47 11.31 12.18
N GLY A 192 -0.27 11.22 12.77
CA GLY A 192 0.53 12.36 13.20
C GLY A 192 0.84 13.34 12.07
N ASP A 193 1.22 12.84 10.89
CA ASP A 193 1.47 13.69 9.71
C ASP A 193 0.18 14.41 9.25
N LYS A 194 -0.97 13.74 9.34
CA LYS A 194 -2.28 14.35 9.04
C LYS A 194 -2.68 15.39 10.08
N VAL A 195 -2.38 15.17 11.36
CA VAL A 195 -2.58 16.16 12.43
C VAL A 195 -1.72 17.39 12.17
N THR A 196 -0.43 17.22 11.86
CA THR A 196 0.46 18.32 11.48
C THR A 196 -0.08 19.10 10.30
N ALA A 197 -0.55 18.43 9.23
CA ALA A 197 -1.19 19.10 8.10
C ALA A 197 -2.46 19.89 8.51
N ALA A 198 -3.31 19.32 9.37
CA ALA A 198 -4.49 20.01 9.87
C ALA A 198 -4.12 21.27 10.65
N LEU A 199 -3.06 21.23 11.47
CA LEU A 199 -2.55 22.39 12.21
C LEU A 199 -1.95 23.45 11.29
N GLU A 200 -1.15 23.04 10.29
CA GLU A 200 -0.58 23.93 9.28
C GLU A 200 -1.63 24.69 8.47
N SER A 201 -2.84 24.11 8.31
CA SER A 201 -3.94 24.78 7.58
C SER A 201 -4.52 26.00 8.31
N GLY A 202 -4.32 26.12 9.63
CA GLY A 202 -4.94 27.17 10.46
C GLY A 202 -6.48 27.05 10.59
N ALA A 203 -7.07 25.93 10.17
CA ALA A 203 -8.52 25.73 10.25
C ALA A 203 -9.00 25.56 11.70
N GLN A 204 -10.15 26.15 12.02
CA GLN A 204 -10.87 25.91 13.27
C GLN A 204 -11.56 24.54 13.30
N VAL A 205 -11.86 24.01 12.11
CA VAL A 205 -12.58 22.75 11.91
C VAL A 205 -11.91 21.93 10.81
N LEU A 206 -11.65 20.66 11.09
CA LEU A 206 -11.37 19.66 10.07
C LEU A 206 -12.66 18.92 9.71
N CYS A 207 -13.08 19.04 8.46
CA CYS A 207 -14.29 18.44 7.92
C CYS A 207 -13.97 17.19 7.10
N ALA A 208 -14.79 16.12 7.19
CA ALA A 208 -14.69 14.97 6.30
C ALA A 208 -16.07 14.35 6.02
N GLY A 209 -16.13 13.50 4.99
CA GLY A 209 -17.31 12.69 4.66
C GLY A 209 -17.37 11.32 5.35
N ASP A 210 -16.46 11.03 6.29
CA ASP A 210 -16.49 9.80 7.09
C ASP A 210 -16.10 10.08 8.55
N ASN A 211 -17.01 9.80 9.49
CA ASN A 211 -16.73 9.93 10.92
C ASN A 211 -15.64 8.97 11.41
N SER A 212 -15.36 7.87 10.71
CA SER A 212 -14.29 6.95 11.06
C SER A 212 -12.90 7.59 10.90
N CYS A 213 -12.71 8.38 9.84
CA CYS A 213 -11.50 9.18 9.65
C CYS A 213 -11.38 10.28 10.72
N LEU A 214 -12.50 10.96 11.02
CA LEU A 214 -12.55 12.01 12.04
C LEU A 214 -12.30 11.47 13.45
N THR A 215 -12.79 10.27 13.78
CA THR A 215 -12.52 9.61 15.06
C THR A 215 -11.04 9.31 15.22
N HIS A 216 -10.40 8.83 14.14
CA HIS A 216 -8.97 8.53 14.16
C HIS A 216 -8.11 9.78 14.34
N ILE A 217 -8.36 10.81 13.53
CA ILE A 217 -7.59 12.07 13.56
C ILE A 217 -7.88 12.83 14.86
N GLY A 218 -9.16 12.95 15.23
CA GLY A 218 -9.62 13.59 16.46
C GLY A 218 -9.08 12.92 17.71
N GLY A 219 -9.02 11.58 17.74
CA GLY A 219 -8.43 10.83 18.85
C GLY A 219 -6.95 11.13 19.06
N LEU A 220 -6.20 11.42 18.00
CA LEU A 220 -4.79 11.86 18.08
C LEU A 220 -4.67 13.33 18.50
N ILE A 221 -5.51 14.21 17.92
CA ILE A 221 -5.58 15.64 18.27
C ILE A 221 -5.91 15.83 19.75
N SER A 222 -6.79 14.98 20.29
CA SER A 222 -7.13 14.92 21.72
C SER A 222 -5.90 14.84 22.59
N ARG A 223 -5.05 13.83 22.32
CA ARG A 223 -3.86 13.52 23.10
C ARG A 223 -2.76 14.55 22.93
N GLN A 224 -2.78 15.27 21.82
CA GLN A 224 -1.86 16.36 21.53
C GLN A 224 -2.39 17.73 21.98
N HIS A 225 -3.63 17.80 22.49
CA HIS A 225 -4.26 19.04 22.95
C HIS A 225 -4.29 20.16 21.89
N ALA A 226 -4.47 19.79 20.62
CA ALA A 226 -4.18 20.68 19.49
C ALA A 226 -5.37 21.56 19.00
N GLY A 227 -6.49 21.61 19.74
CA GLY A 227 -7.54 22.63 19.61
C GLY A 227 -8.45 22.62 18.36
N ILE A 228 -8.18 21.79 17.34
CA ILE A 228 -9.00 21.70 16.12
C ILE A 228 -10.25 20.84 16.35
N ARG A 229 -11.42 21.33 15.91
CA ARG A 229 -12.70 20.61 15.98
C ARG A 229 -12.90 19.66 14.80
N MET A 230 -13.46 18.48 15.02
CA MET A 230 -13.81 17.54 13.95
C MET A 230 -15.32 17.61 13.67
N LEU A 231 -15.72 17.79 12.41
CA LEU A 231 -17.13 17.76 12.02
C LEU A 231 -17.37 16.97 10.73
N HIS A 232 -18.49 16.25 10.68
CA HIS A 232 -18.92 15.64 9.44
C HIS A 232 -19.43 16.70 8.46
N LEU A 233 -19.29 16.46 7.16
CA LEU A 233 -19.84 17.35 6.12
C LEU A 233 -21.34 17.63 6.34
N ALA A 234 -22.13 16.58 6.61
CA ALA A 234 -23.56 16.70 6.89
C ALA A 234 -23.86 17.66 8.05
N ASP A 235 -23.05 17.64 9.11
CA ASP A 235 -23.26 18.47 10.31
C ASP A 235 -23.02 19.94 10.04
N ILE A 236 -22.14 20.27 9.09
CA ILE A 236 -21.95 21.65 8.62
C ILE A 236 -23.15 22.06 7.75
N LEU A 237 -23.54 21.19 6.81
CA LEU A 237 -24.62 21.48 5.86
C LEU A 237 -25.98 21.63 6.56
N ALA A 238 -26.21 20.98 7.70
CA ALA A 238 -27.45 21.08 8.44
C ALA A 238 -27.63 22.41 9.19
N ARG A 239 -26.55 23.17 9.45
CA ARG A 239 -26.61 24.40 10.27
C ARG A 239 -27.25 25.57 9.52
N THR A 240 -27.95 26.43 10.26
CA THR A 240 -28.61 27.65 9.77
C THR A 240 -28.43 28.77 10.79
N ASP A 241 -28.74 30.02 10.41
CA ASP A 241 -28.73 31.17 11.33
C ASP A 241 -29.64 30.96 12.57
N ALA A 242 -30.68 30.12 12.45
CA ALA A 242 -31.63 29.82 13.53
C ALA A 242 -31.24 28.59 14.39
N LEU A 243 -30.25 27.80 13.97
CA LEU A 243 -29.77 26.59 14.65
C LEU A 243 -28.23 26.65 14.75
N PRO A 244 -27.68 27.46 15.68
CA PRO A 244 -26.26 27.75 15.69
C PRO A 244 -25.38 26.60 16.20
N ASP A 245 -25.87 25.68 17.04
CA ASP A 245 -25.01 24.68 17.68
C ASP A 245 -25.50 23.23 17.68
N VAL A 246 -24.58 22.36 17.27
CA VAL A 246 -24.58 20.91 17.49
C VAL A 246 -23.40 20.62 18.42
N PRO A 247 -23.50 19.70 19.41
CA PRO A 247 -22.35 19.28 20.20
C PRO A 247 -21.21 18.84 19.28
N VAL A 248 -20.16 19.66 19.26
CA VAL A 248 -18.97 19.37 18.48
C VAL A 248 -18.20 18.29 19.20
N TYR A 249 -17.75 17.26 18.47
CA TYR A 249 -16.77 16.34 19.02
C TYR A 249 -15.50 17.13 19.39
N ARG A 250 -15.36 17.38 20.69
CA ARG A 250 -14.21 18.00 21.34
C ARG A 250 -13.59 16.94 22.26
N PRO A 251 -12.59 16.21 21.79
CA PRO A 251 -11.81 15.37 22.68
C PRO A 251 -11.16 16.23 23.78
N GLY A 252 -11.25 15.79 25.03
CA GLY A 252 -10.98 16.58 26.23
C GLY A 252 -9.60 17.25 26.29
N LEU A 253 -9.60 18.55 26.60
CA LEU A 253 -8.45 19.32 27.06
C LEU A 253 -8.45 19.35 28.60
N PRO A 254 -7.42 18.83 29.29
CA PRO A 254 -7.03 19.30 30.61
C PRO A 254 -6.01 20.45 30.48
N ASP A 255 -6.03 21.35 31.47
CA ASP A 255 -5.06 22.45 31.62
C ASP A 255 -3.60 21.96 31.71
N SER A 256 -2.71 22.82 31.20
CA SER A 256 -1.28 22.66 30.94
C SER A 256 -0.41 22.05 32.06
N SER A 257 0.47 21.09 31.71
CA SER A 257 1.88 21.07 32.18
C SER A 257 2.72 19.95 31.53
N GLY A 258 3.71 20.38 30.72
CA GLY A 258 5.10 19.89 30.60
C GLY A 258 5.45 18.41 30.41
N LEU A 259 6.23 18.10 29.37
CA LEU A 259 7.14 16.94 29.32
C LEU A 259 8.32 17.18 28.36
N VAL A 260 9.54 16.95 28.86
CA VAL A 260 10.81 16.89 28.13
C VAL A 260 11.38 15.49 28.33
N VAL A 261 11.84 14.80 27.28
CA VAL A 261 12.74 13.63 27.38
C VAL A 261 13.71 13.63 26.21
N GLY A 262 15.01 13.50 26.51
CA GLY A 262 16.05 13.13 25.55
C GLY A 262 16.80 11.88 26.04
N HIS A 263 17.32 11.08 25.12
CA HIS A 263 18.42 10.13 25.37
C HIS A 263 19.19 9.79 24.08
N ALA A 264 20.50 9.57 24.24
CA ALA A 264 21.50 9.33 23.21
C ALA A 264 21.75 7.83 22.95
N PRO A 265 22.34 7.44 21.79
CA PRO A 265 22.70 6.05 21.50
C PRO A 265 24.18 5.75 21.80
N GLY A 266 24.45 4.54 22.29
CA GLY A 266 25.80 3.96 22.44
C GLY A 266 26.14 3.00 21.30
N THR A 267 27.42 2.96 20.91
CA THR A 267 27.97 2.12 19.84
C THR A 267 28.81 0.97 20.41
N GLY A 268 28.72 -0.19 19.79
CA GLY A 268 29.63 -1.32 19.99
C GLY A 268 29.84 -2.00 18.64
N GLY A 269 31.10 -2.15 18.24
CA GLY A 269 31.51 -2.87 17.04
C GLY A 269 32.41 -4.02 17.43
N ASP A 270 32.36 -5.08 16.63
CA ASP A 270 33.34 -6.16 16.64
C ASP A 270 33.69 -6.55 15.20
N THR A 271 34.99 -6.71 14.97
CA THR A 271 35.61 -7.08 13.71
C THR A 271 35.79 -8.60 13.63
N MET A 272 35.47 -9.20 12.48
CA MET A 272 35.93 -10.55 12.11
C MET A 272 36.53 -10.59 10.70
N THR A 273 37.47 -11.52 10.57
CA THR A 273 38.40 -11.75 9.46
C THR A 273 37.73 -12.35 8.22
N ALA A 274 38.37 -12.12 7.05
CA ALA A 274 37.85 -12.42 5.72
C ALA A 274 37.63 -13.92 5.46
N ALA A 275 36.38 -14.35 5.64
CA ALA A 275 35.76 -15.45 4.93
C ALA A 275 35.11 -14.93 3.64
N VAL A 276 34.75 -15.81 2.71
CA VAL A 276 33.91 -15.44 1.56
C VAL A 276 32.63 -14.79 2.09
N HIS A 277 32.42 -13.51 1.76
CA HIS A 277 31.35 -12.68 2.32
C HIS A 277 29.99 -13.30 2.01
N ARG A 278 29.26 -13.72 3.04
CA ARG A 278 27.83 -14.08 2.92
C ARG A 278 27.03 -12.81 3.19
N GLU A 279 26.08 -12.53 2.31
CA GLU A 279 25.18 -11.39 2.47
C GLU A 279 24.09 -11.72 3.50
N PRO A 280 23.56 -10.70 4.20
CA PRO A 280 22.44 -10.87 5.10
C PRO A 280 21.23 -11.38 4.32
N THR A 281 20.35 -12.14 4.99
CA THR A 281 19.14 -12.70 4.39
C THR A 281 17.89 -12.15 5.07
N PHE A 282 16.80 -12.08 4.31
CA PHE A 282 15.46 -11.80 4.82
C PHE A 282 14.81 -12.99 5.55
N VAL A 283 15.42 -14.18 5.49
CA VAL A 283 14.92 -15.39 6.15
C VAL A 283 14.98 -15.21 7.67
N GLY A 284 13.87 -15.52 8.36
CA GLY A 284 13.77 -15.45 9.82
C GLY A 284 13.41 -14.06 10.38
N MET A 285 13.09 -13.09 9.52
CA MET A 285 12.59 -11.79 9.98
C MET A 285 11.25 -11.92 10.71
N PRO A 286 10.98 -11.08 11.72
CA PRO A 286 9.74 -11.13 12.48
C PRO A 286 8.54 -10.66 11.63
N PRO A 287 7.29 -10.93 12.07
CA PRO A 287 6.09 -10.41 11.44
C PRO A 287 6.11 -8.90 11.24
N PHE A 288 5.43 -8.42 10.19
CA PHE A 288 5.44 -7.03 9.76
C PHE A 288 5.14 -6.04 10.87
N PRO A 289 4.14 -6.25 11.76
CA PRO A 289 3.87 -5.31 12.84
C PRO A 289 5.06 -5.12 13.80
N GLU A 290 5.80 -6.19 14.08
CA GLU A 290 6.98 -6.15 14.96
C GLU A 290 8.18 -5.52 14.25
N ALA A 291 8.43 -5.92 13.00
CA ALA A 291 9.49 -5.33 12.20
C ALA A 291 9.26 -3.82 11.96
N ALA A 292 8.02 -3.42 11.68
CA ALA A 292 7.65 -2.02 11.52
C ALA A 292 7.86 -1.20 12.80
N GLU A 293 7.62 -1.77 13.99
CA GLU A 293 7.87 -1.07 15.26
C GLU A 293 9.35 -0.75 15.44
N ALA A 294 10.26 -1.66 15.08
CA ALA A 294 11.69 -1.43 15.09
C ALA A 294 12.12 -0.35 14.07
N GLU A 295 11.63 -0.42 12.84
CA GLU A 295 11.97 0.53 11.79
C GLU A 295 11.44 1.95 12.08
N LEU A 296 10.29 2.06 12.74
CA LEU A 296 9.71 3.35 13.14
C LEU A 296 10.58 4.11 14.16
N ALA A 297 11.42 3.39 14.92
CA ALA A 297 12.37 3.96 15.88
C ALA A 297 13.63 4.54 15.23
N ASN A 298 13.82 4.39 13.91
CA ASN A 298 14.98 4.94 13.18
C ASN A 298 14.64 6.29 12.52
N PRO A 299 14.94 7.44 13.17
CA PRO A 299 14.56 8.75 12.64
C PRO A 299 15.31 9.12 11.36
N VAL A 300 16.56 8.67 11.20
CA VAL A 300 17.39 8.96 10.01
C VAL A 300 16.78 8.29 8.79
N GLN A 301 16.47 6.99 8.88
CA GLN A 301 15.82 6.28 7.79
C GLN A 301 14.49 6.93 7.42
N ARG A 302 13.64 7.25 8.40
CA ARG A 302 12.33 7.87 8.15
C ARG A 302 12.45 9.21 7.43
N ALA A 303 13.42 10.04 7.82
CA ALA A 303 13.68 11.30 7.14
C ALA A 303 14.15 11.07 5.69
N ASN A 304 15.07 10.12 5.48
CA ASN A 304 15.58 9.78 4.15
C ASN A 304 14.47 9.25 3.23
N LEU A 305 13.65 8.31 3.72
CA LEU A 305 12.52 7.74 2.98
C LEU A 305 11.50 8.80 2.60
N ARG A 306 11.09 9.65 3.54
CA ARG A 306 10.16 10.74 3.27
C ARG A 306 10.70 11.68 2.20
N ALA A 307 11.94 12.15 2.34
CA ALA A 307 12.54 13.08 1.37
C ALA A 307 12.64 12.44 -0.03
N ALA A 308 13.14 11.21 -0.12
CA ALA A 308 13.38 10.52 -1.38
C ALA A 308 12.07 10.15 -2.10
N THR A 309 11.11 9.55 -1.40
CA THR A 309 9.82 9.13 -1.99
C THR A 309 9.01 10.34 -2.50
N HIS A 310 8.97 11.44 -1.74
CA HIS A 310 8.34 12.69 -2.19
C HIS A 310 9.04 13.28 -3.42
N THR A 311 10.38 13.30 -3.43
CA THR A 311 11.15 13.81 -4.58
C THR A 311 10.87 12.99 -5.85
N ILE A 312 10.89 11.66 -5.73
CA ILE A 312 10.63 10.76 -6.87
C ILE A 312 9.18 10.91 -7.35
N ARG A 313 8.22 10.97 -6.42
CA ARG A 313 6.80 11.17 -6.74
C ARG A 313 6.56 12.49 -7.47
N ALA A 314 7.10 13.59 -6.97
CA ALA A 314 6.95 14.91 -7.61
C ALA A 314 7.54 14.92 -9.03
N LYS A 315 8.73 14.32 -9.23
CA LYS A 315 9.32 14.18 -10.57
C LYS A 315 8.43 13.36 -11.50
N ARG A 316 7.98 12.19 -11.04
CA ARG A 316 7.06 11.32 -11.79
C ARG A 316 5.82 12.09 -12.21
N ASP A 317 5.15 12.76 -11.27
CA ASP A 317 3.89 13.44 -11.55
C ASP A 317 4.07 14.56 -12.59
N ALA A 318 5.20 15.28 -12.55
CA ALA A 318 5.55 16.26 -13.57
C ALA A 318 5.71 15.63 -14.97
N VAL A 319 6.50 14.55 -15.12
CA VAL A 319 6.69 13.93 -16.45
C VAL A 319 5.49 13.12 -16.94
N VAL A 320 4.66 12.62 -16.04
CA VAL A 320 3.39 11.97 -16.38
C VAL A 320 2.38 13.00 -16.90
N ALA A 321 2.32 14.19 -16.30
CA ALA A 321 1.43 15.26 -16.73
C ALA A 321 1.74 15.80 -18.14
N GLU A 322 2.94 15.53 -18.67
CA GLU A 322 3.31 15.85 -20.05
C GLU A 322 2.61 14.97 -21.10
N LEU A 323 2.07 13.81 -20.69
CA LEU A 323 1.41 12.85 -21.56
C LEU A 323 -0.12 12.89 -21.38
N PRO A 324 -0.88 13.56 -22.27
CA PRO A 324 -2.33 13.62 -22.15
C PRO A 324 -3.00 12.25 -22.30
N ASP A 325 -2.31 11.30 -22.93
CA ASP A 325 -2.72 9.91 -23.18
C ASP A 325 -2.13 8.91 -22.18
N TRP A 326 -1.58 9.37 -21.04
CA TRP A 326 -0.99 8.50 -20.02
C TRP A 326 -1.91 7.34 -19.60
N GLU A 327 -3.21 7.60 -19.45
CA GLU A 327 -4.17 6.56 -19.08
C GLU A 327 -4.40 5.54 -20.20
N LEU A 328 -4.30 5.93 -21.47
CA LEU A 328 -4.33 4.99 -22.60
C LEU A 328 -3.06 4.13 -22.61
N LEU A 329 -1.90 4.73 -22.36
CA LEU A 329 -0.63 4.01 -22.25
C LEU A 329 -0.67 2.96 -21.12
N ARG A 330 -1.28 3.31 -19.96
CA ARG A 330 -1.48 2.37 -18.85
C ARG A 330 -2.37 1.19 -19.23
N ARG A 331 -3.45 1.44 -19.96
CA ARG A 331 -4.35 0.39 -20.46
C ARG A 331 -3.66 -0.51 -21.48
N ALA A 332 -2.83 0.06 -22.35
CA ALA A 332 -2.01 -0.73 -23.29
C ALA A 332 -1.04 -1.64 -22.52
N GLY A 333 -0.32 -1.11 -21.53
CA GLY A 333 0.57 -1.91 -20.68
C GLY A 333 -0.15 -3.03 -19.92
N GLU A 334 -1.34 -2.74 -19.37
CA GLU A 334 -2.23 -3.75 -18.77
C GLU A 334 -2.61 -4.84 -19.78
N ALA A 335 -3.16 -4.47 -20.94
CA ALA A 335 -3.63 -5.40 -21.95
C ALA A 335 -2.51 -6.31 -22.49
N ILE A 336 -1.32 -5.75 -22.75
CA ILE A 336 -0.15 -6.52 -23.20
C ILE A 336 0.26 -7.53 -22.13
N LYS A 337 0.35 -7.11 -20.87
CA LYS A 337 0.72 -8.04 -19.79
C LYS A 337 -0.33 -9.12 -19.59
N ASP A 338 -1.62 -8.81 -19.66
CA ASP A 338 -2.68 -9.80 -19.52
C ASP A 338 -2.68 -10.82 -20.68
N ASP A 339 -2.44 -10.36 -21.91
CA ASP A 339 -2.25 -11.23 -23.07
C ASP A 339 -1.02 -12.14 -22.93
N VAL A 340 0.11 -11.60 -22.46
CA VAL A 340 1.31 -12.40 -22.16
C VAL A 340 1.01 -13.49 -21.15
N LEU A 341 0.32 -13.17 -20.05
CA LEU A 341 -0.01 -14.13 -19.01
C LEU A 341 -0.99 -15.21 -19.53
N ALA A 342 -1.92 -14.86 -20.42
CA ALA A 342 -2.84 -15.82 -21.03
C ALA A 342 -2.16 -16.80 -21.99
N ARG A 343 -1.07 -16.39 -22.65
CA ARG A 343 -0.35 -17.18 -23.68
C ARG A 343 1.04 -17.64 -23.23
N LEU A 344 1.34 -17.52 -21.94
CA LEU A 344 2.69 -17.59 -21.41
C LEU A 344 3.47 -18.86 -21.84
N PRO A 345 2.91 -20.09 -21.76
CA PRO A 345 3.66 -21.30 -22.14
C PRO A 345 4.18 -21.26 -23.59
N GLY A 346 3.33 -20.90 -24.55
CA GLY A 346 3.72 -20.81 -25.96
C GLY A 346 4.70 -19.66 -26.24
N LEU A 347 4.60 -18.55 -25.51
CA LEU A 347 5.56 -17.45 -25.62
C LEU A 347 6.95 -17.84 -25.09
N LEU A 348 7.02 -18.67 -24.04
CA LEU A 348 8.30 -19.16 -23.51
C LEU A 348 8.99 -20.13 -24.46
N GLU A 349 8.25 -21.08 -25.06
CA GLU A 349 8.81 -22.00 -26.07
C GLU A 349 9.32 -21.23 -27.30
N ARG A 350 8.59 -20.19 -27.71
CA ARG A 350 9.00 -19.31 -28.80
C ARG A 350 10.27 -18.53 -28.46
N LEU A 351 10.34 -17.96 -27.26
CA LEU A 351 11.54 -17.27 -26.77
C LEU A 351 12.74 -18.22 -26.75
N GLU A 352 12.55 -19.46 -26.26
CA GLU A 352 13.59 -20.47 -26.22
C GLU A 352 14.14 -20.77 -27.61
N ALA A 353 13.26 -21.00 -28.59
CA ALA A 353 13.64 -21.27 -29.97
C ALA A 353 14.42 -20.08 -30.57
N ALA A 354 13.96 -18.84 -30.35
CA ALA A 354 14.60 -17.64 -30.87
C ALA A 354 15.99 -17.40 -30.25
N VAL A 355 16.14 -17.59 -28.94
CA VAL A 355 17.44 -17.47 -28.26
C VAL A 355 18.43 -18.53 -28.75
N ARG A 356 17.98 -19.78 -28.92
CA ARG A 356 18.82 -20.86 -29.48
C ARG A 356 19.24 -20.58 -30.92
N ALA A 357 18.32 -20.08 -31.74
CA ALA A 357 18.63 -19.69 -33.11
C ALA A 357 19.68 -18.57 -33.18
N ALA A 358 19.73 -17.69 -32.18
CA ALA A 358 20.75 -16.65 -32.04
C ALA A 358 22.05 -17.12 -31.37
N GLY A 359 22.22 -18.43 -31.13
CA GLY A 359 23.43 -19.01 -30.54
C GLY A 359 23.50 -18.95 -29.01
N GLY A 360 22.40 -18.62 -28.33
CA GLY A 360 22.29 -18.70 -26.88
C GLY A 360 21.88 -20.09 -26.38
N VAL A 361 22.13 -20.35 -25.10
CA VAL A 361 21.70 -21.57 -24.38
C VAL A 361 20.58 -21.23 -23.43
N VAL A 362 19.50 -22.01 -23.43
CA VAL A 362 18.33 -21.79 -22.58
C VAL A 362 18.21 -22.89 -21.54
N HIS A 363 18.02 -22.50 -20.29
CA HIS A 363 17.82 -23.37 -19.13
C HIS A 363 16.48 -23.05 -18.49
N TRP A 364 15.79 -24.09 -18.01
CA TRP A 364 14.55 -23.94 -17.27
C TRP A 364 14.79 -24.28 -15.81
N ALA A 365 14.39 -23.40 -14.91
CA ALA A 365 14.51 -23.58 -13.47
C ALA A 365 13.13 -23.46 -12.81
N ARG A 366 12.72 -24.53 -12.13
CA ARG A 366 11.44 -24.60 -11.41
C ARG A 366 11.45 -23.71 -10.18
N ASP A 367 12.60 -23.60 -9.52
CA ASP A 367 12.75 -22.87 -8.26
C ASP A 367 14.15 -22.23 -8.12
N ALA A 368 14.33 -21.53 -7.00
CA ALA A 368 15.59 -20.89 -6.63
C ALA A 368 16.77 -21.87 -6.57
N ALA A 369 16.56 -23.10 -6.10
CA ALA A 369 17.66 -24.06 -5.93
C ALA A 369 18.19 -24.50 -7.29
N GLU A 370 17.32 -24.83 -8.23
CA GLU A 370 17.74 -25.20 -9.59
C GLU A 370 18.44 -24.06 -10.31
N ALA A 371 17.90 -22.84 -10.23
CA ALA A 371 18.52 -21.68 -10.85
C ALA A 371 19.93 -21.43 -10.29
N ASN A 372 20.08 -21.51 -8.97
CA ASN A 372 21.37 -21.36 -8.31
C ASN A 372 22.36 -22.45 -8.72
N THR A 373 21.94 -23.72 -8.77
CA THR A 373 22.77 -24.82 -9.25
C THR A 373 23.27 -24.56 -10.67
N ILE A 374 22.39 -24.16 -11.58
CA ILE A 374 22.77 -23.89 -12.98
C ILE A 374 23.80 -22.76 -13.05
N VAL A 375 23.59 -21.63 -12.34
CA VAL A 375 24.56 -20.53 -12.34
C VAL A 375 25.91 -20.95 -11.75
N VAL A 376 25.91 -21.65 -10.61
CA VAL A 376 27.13 -22.14 -9.95
C VAL A 376 27.90 -23.11 -10.85
N ASP A 377 27.22 -24.03 -11.52
CA ASP A 377 27.85 -25.01 -12.40
C ASP A 377 28.48 -24.34 -13.63
N ILE A 378 27.79 -23.37 -14.24
CA ILE A 378 28.36 -22.58 -15.34
C ILE A 378 29.60 -21.82 -14.87
N ALA A 379 29.54 -21.14 -13.72
CA ALA A 379 30.67 -20.39 -13.19
C ALA A 379 31.88 -21.31 -12.87
N ARG A 380 31.63 -22.47 -12.25
CA ARG A 380 32.68 -23.48 -11.99
C ARG A 380 33.29 -24.03 -13.27
N ALA A 381 32.49 -24.29 -14.29
CA ALA A 381 32.99 -24.76 -15.59
C ALA A 381 33.91 -23.73 -16.27
N LYS A 382 33.75 -22.44 -15.97
CA LYS A 382 34.67 -21.37 -16.41
C LYS A 382 35.90 -21.21 -15.54
N GLY A 383 36.01 -21.94 -14.43
CA GLY A 383 37.14 -21.87 -13.51
C GLY A 383 37.34 -20.48 -12.91
N VAL A 384 36.25 -19.74 -12.67
CA VAL A 384 36.29 -18.42 -12.03
C VAL A 384 36.03 -18.54 -10.54
N ASP A 385 36.70 -17.68 -9.77
CA ASP A 385 36.49 -17.44 -8.35
C ASP A 385 35.67 -16.17 -8.10
N GLU A 386 35.31 -15.44 -9.16
CA GLU A 386 34.48 -14.24 -9.07
C GLU A 386 33.62 -14.00 -10.31
N VAL A 387 32.48 -13.32 -10.09
CA VAL A 387 31.55 -12.85 -11.12
C VAL A 387 31.15 -11.40 -10.84
N VAL A 388 30.80 -10.66 -11.89
CA VAL A 388 30.15 -9.34 -11.76
C VAL A 388 28.66 -9.46 -12.05
N LYS A 389 27.82 -8.74 -11.30
CA LYS A 389 26.37 -8.87 -11.37
C LYS A 389 25.69 -7.53 -11.64
N VAL A 390 24.86 -7.52 -12.68
CA VAL A 390 23.87 -6.43 -12.87
C VAL A 390 22.78 -6.60 -11.82
N LYS A 391 22.38 -5.50 -11.18
CA LYS A 391 21.31 -5.52 -10.19
C LYS A 391 20.04 -6.17 -10.77
N SER A 392 19.55 -7.20 -10.09
CA SER A 392 18.40 -7.97 -10.54
C SER A 392 17.60 -8.45 -9.35
N MET A 393 16.30 -8.11 -9.33
CA MET A 393 15.40 -8.60 -8.29
C MET A 393 15.29 -10.13 -8.31
N ALA A 394 15.43 -10.76 -9.48
CA ALA A 394 15.33 -12.21 -9.60
C ALA A 394 16.55 -12.93 -9.00
N THR A 395 17.75 -12.34 -9.09
CA THR A 395 18.94 -12.93 -8.47
C THR A 395 18.97 -12.70 -6.96
N GLU A 396 18.42 -11.58 -6.49
CA GLU A 396 18.15 -11.33 -5.06
C GLU A 396 17.08 -12.30 -4.52
N GLU A 397 15.99 -12.52 -5.26
CA GLU A 397 14.89 -13.44 -4.90
C GLU A 397 15.35 -14.86 -4.62
N ILE A 398 16.37 -15.33 -5.36
CA ILE A 398 16.94 -16.68 -5.21
C ILE A 398 18.19 -16.71 -4.32
N GLU A 399 18.58 -15.57 -3.71
CA GLU A 399 19.80 -15.43 -2.90
C GLU A 399 21.08 -15.88 -3.62
N LEU A 400 21.22 -15.53 -4.91
CA LEU A 400 22.30 -16.03 -5.76
C LEU A 400 23.69 -15.73 -5.20
N ASN A 401 23.88 -14.55 -4.58
CA ASN A 401 25.17 -14.16 -4.01
C ASN A 401 25.60 -15.13 -2.90
N ASN A 402 24.65 -15.56 -2.06
CA ASN A 402 24.90 -16.55 -1.00
C ASN A 402 25.18 -17.95 -1.57
N ALA A 403 24.49 -18.34 -2.64
CA ALA A 403 24.73 -19.61 -3.31
C ALA A 403 26.13 -19.67 -3.97
N LEU A 404 26.54 -18.59 -4.64
CA LEU A 404 27.89 -18.45 -5.20
C LEU A 404 28.95 -18.41 -4.10
N ALA A 405 28.72 -17.66 -3.01
CA ALA A 405 29.62 -17.60 -1.87
C ALA A 405 29.82 -18.99 -1.22
N ALA A 406 28.75 -19.77 -1.06
CA ALA A 406 28.83 -21.15 -0.58
C ALA A 406 29.62 -22.07 -1.51
N ALA A 407 29.68 -21.74 -2.81
CA ALA A 407 30.49 -22.43 -3.81
C ALA A 407 31.93 -21.92 -3.91
N GLY A 408 32.33 -20.91 -3.12
CA GLY A 408 33.66 -20.28 -3.16
C GLY A 408 33.83 -19.23 -4.25
N ILE A 409 32.73 -18.69 -4.79
CA ILE A 409 32.72 -17.72 -5.89
C ILE A 409 32.19 -16.38 -5.37
N HIS A 410 32.95 -15.31 -5.57
CA HIS A 410 32.57 -13.96 -5.16
C HIS A 410 31.67 -13.28 -6.19
N ALA A 411 30.45 -12.91 -5.81
CA ALA A 411 29.56 -12.11 -6.65
C ALA A 411 29.67 -10.62 -6.31
N TRP A 412 30.01 -9.79 -7.29
CA TRP A 412 30.15 -8.34 -7.09
C TRP A 412 29.06 -7.56 -7.79
N GLU A 413 28.31 -6.77 -7.02
CA GLU A 413 27.24 -5.93 -7.54
C GLU A 413 27.79 -4.73 -8.29
N THR A 414 27.21 -4.43 -9.45
CA THR A 414 27.68 -3.34 -10.30
C THR A 414 26.78 -2.10 -10.30
N ASP A 415 25.62 -2.18 -9.68
CA ASP A 415 24.77 -1.01 -9.38
C ASP A 415 25.32 -0.30 -8.14
N LEU A 416 25.44 1.03 -8.18
CA LEU A 416 26.03 1.78 -7.05
C LEU A 416 25.28 1.56 -5.74
N ALA A 417 23.95 1.61 -5.76
CA ALA A 417 23.13 1.47 -4.56
C ALA A 417 23.19 0.04 -4.01
N GLN A 418 23.19 -0.96 -4.88
CA GLN A 418 23.37 -2.35 -4.48
C GLN A 418 24.79 -2.63 -3.98
N LEU A 419 25.83 -2.02 -4.57
CA LEU A 419 27.20 -2.09 -4.07
C LEU A 419 27.33 -1.46 -2.68
N ILE A 420 26.66 -0.34 -2.42
CA ILE A 420 26.62 0.29 -1.07
C ILE A 420 26.03 -0.69 -0.05
N VAL A 421 24.93 -1.35 -0.39
CA VAL A 421 24.26 -2.35 0.46
C VAL A 421 25.19 -3.54 0.69
N GLN A 422 25.80 -4.08 -0.37
CA GLN A 422 26.73 -5.21 -0.30
C GLN A 422 27.96 -4.89 0.57
N LEU A 423 28.62 -3.74 0.35
CA LEU A 423 29.76 -3.31 1.16
C LEU A 423 29.36 -3.02 2.61
N GLY A 424 28.13 -2.58 2.84
CA GLY A 424 27.61 -2.24 4.16
C GLY A 424 27.18 -3.45 5.00
N ASP A 425 27.25 -4.66 4.46
CA ASP A 425 26.65 -5.88 5.05
C ASP A 425 25.17 -5.64 5.44
N ASP A 426 24.40 -5.10 4.50
CA ASP A 426 23.05 -4.59 4.70
C ASP A 426 22.04 -5.27 3.76
N LEU A 427 20.75 -5.05 4.00
CA LEU A 427 19.66 -5.50 3.14
C LEU A 427 19.13 -4.36 2.25
N PRO A 428 18.68 -4.64 1.02
CA PRO A 428 18.05 -3.62 0.18
C PRO A 428 16.68 -3.22 0.74
N SER A 429 16.39 -1.92 0.84
CA SER A 429 15.09 -1.45 1.33
C SER A 429 14.15 -0.93 0.24
N HIS A 430 14.59 -0.88 -1.02
CA HIS A 430 13.78 -0.39 -2.14
C HIS A 430 14.16 -1.06 -3.47
N ILE A 431 13.18 -1.24 -4.37
CA ILE A 431 13.39 -1.92 -5.66
C ILE A 431 14.31 -1.13 -6.60
N VAL A 432 14.07 0.17 -6.81
CA VAL A 432 14.89 1.01 -7.72
C VAL A 432 16.13 1.61 -7.05
N VAL A 433 16.03 2.06 -5.79
CA VAL A 433 17.12 2.70 -5.04
C VAL A 433 17.44 1.91 -3.75
N PRO A 434 18.08 0.72 -3.82
CA PRO A 434 18.29 -0.19 -2.69
C PRO A 434 18.76 0.45 -1.37
N ALA A 435 19.69 1.41 -1.48
CA ALA A 435 20.29 2.12 -0.35
C ALA A 435 19.52 3.39 0.09
N ILE A 436 18.24 3.56 -0.29
CA ILE A 436 17.42 4.77 -0.01
C ILE A 436 17.37 5.15 1.48
N HIS A 437 17.59 4.19 2.37
CA HIS A 437 17.59 4.38 3.81
C HIS A 437 18.90 4.96 4.36
N ARG A 438 19.99 4.96 3.58
CA ARG A 438 21.31 5.51 3.95
C ARG A 438 21.47 6.94 3.45
N ASN A 439 22.07 7.79 4.29
CA ASN A 439 22.48 9.13 3.87
C ASN A 439 23.92 9.14 3.30
N ARG A 440 24.32 10.25 2.67
CA ARG A 440 25.62 10.39 2.01
C ARG A 440 26.82 10.24 2.94
N ALA A 441 26.71 10.71 4.18
CA ALA A 441 27.78 10.56 5.18
C ALA A 441 28.00 9.08 5.56
N GLN A 442 26.91 8.33 5.76
CA GLN A 442 26.98 6.88 6.01
C GLN A 442 27.58 6.13 4.81
N ILE A 443 27.22 6.51 3.59
CA ILE A 443 27.79 5.93 2.35
C ILE A 443 29.30 6.15 2.30
N ARG A 444 29.75 7.39 2.57
CA ARG A 444 31.17 7.71 2.65
C ARG A 444 31.91 6.82 3.64
N GLU A 445 31.36 6.64 4.85
CA GLU A 445 31.97 5.79 5.88
C GLU A 445 32.09 4.33 5.46
N ILE A 446 31.05 3.78 4.82
CA ILE A 446 31.08 2.42 4.25
C ILE A 446 32.21 2.32 3.22
N PHE A 447 32.31 3.28 2.29
CA PHE A 447 33.34 3.24 1.26
C PHE A 447 34.76 3.29 1.83
N VAL A 448 35.01 4.19 2.79
CA VAL A 448 36.32 4.33 3.44
C VAL A 448 36.71 3.06 4.19
N ARG A 449 35.75 2.40 4.86
CA ARG A 449 36.02 1.23 5.70
C ARG A 449 36.14 -0.07 4.91
N GLU A 450 35.34 -0.24 3.85
CA GLU A 450 35.08 -1.54 3.24
C GLU A 450 35.70 -1.73 1.86
N MET A 451 35.80 -0.67 1.03
CA MET A 451 36.29 -0.81 -0.36
C MET A 451 37.70 -1.42 -0.44
N GLY A 452 38.60 -1.03 0.46
CA GLY A 452 39.99 -1.51 0.49
C GLY A 452 40.13 -2.98 0.90
N ARG A 453 39.12 -3.56 1.56
CA ARG A 453 39.14 -4.97 1.96
C ARG A 453 38.87 -5.92 0.81
N VAL A 454 38.16 -5.45 -0.22
CA VAL A 454 37.65 -6.29 -1.31
C VAL A 454 38.11 -5.85 -2.70
N GLY A 455 38.89 -4.78 -2.80
CA GLY A 455 39.39 -4.25 -4.06
C GLY A 455 40.11 -2.92 -3.88
N ARG A 456 39.90 -2.00 -4.84
CA ARG A 456 40.51 -0.68 -4.78
C ARG A 456 39.99 0.10 -3.57
N PRO A 457 40.84 0.63 -2.67
CA PRO A 457 40.39 1.45 -1.56
C PRO A 457 39.77 2.78 -2.04
N ALA A 458 38.89 3.32 -1.20
CA ALA A 458 38.40 4.69 -1.38
C ALA A 458 39.57 5.70 -1.34
N PRO A 459 39.47 6.85 -2.03
CA PRO A 459 40.46 7.91 -1.92
C PRO A 459 40.67 8.38 -0.46
N GLU A 460 41.91 8.67 -0.06
CA GLU A 460 42.26 9.05 1.33
C GLU A 460 41.44 10.23 1.89
N ARG A 461 41.05 11.18 1.02
CA ARG A 461 40.24 12.36 1.36
C ARG A 461 38.89 12.35 0.65
N LEU A 462 38.18 11.24 0.70
CA LEU A 462 36.82 11.14 0.14
C LEU A 462 35.86 12.07 0.89
N SER A 463 35.11 12.91 0.17
CA SER A 463 33.98 13.70 0.70
C SER A 463 32.65 12.96 0.52
N ASP A 464 31.58 13.47 1.13
CA ASP A 464 30.20 12.97 0.98
C ASP A 464 29.43 13.67 -0.16
N GLU A 465 30.15 14.39 -1.03
CA GLU A 465 29.58 14.97 -2.24
C GLU A 465 29.24 13.88 -3.26
N PRO A 466 28.06 13.91 -3.91
CA PRO A 466 27.60 12.83 -4.79
C PRO A 466 28.60 12.46 -5.89
N THR A 467 29.21 13.47 -6.52
CA THR A 467 30.20 13.28 -7.59
C THR A 467 31.46 12.56 -7.09
N ALA A 468 31.90 12.85 -5.86
CA ALA A 468 33.08 12.22 -5.28
C ALA A 468 32.82 10.75 -4.92
N LEU A 469 31.67 10.47 -4.30
CA LEU A 469 31.22 9.11 -3.98
C LEU A 469 31.09 8.26 -5.25
N ALA A 470 30.40 8.78 -6.27
CA ALA A 470 30.23 8.10 -7.55
C ALA A 470 31.58 7.86 -8.26
N ALA A 471 32.51 8.81 -8.21
CA ALA A 471 33.84 8.64 -8.79
C ALA A 471 34.66 7.55 -8.07
N ALA A 472 34.59 7.48 -6.74
CA ALA A 472 35.25 6.43 -5.96
C ALA A 472 34.70 5.04 -6.32
N ALA A 473 33.38 4.88 -6.33
CA ALA A 473 32.73 3.63 -6.72
C ALA A 473 33.05 3.22 -8.17
N ARG A 474 33.04 4.18 -9.11
CA ARG A 474 33.43 3.93 -10.51
C ARG A 474 34.84 3.36 -10.61
N LEU A 475 35.82 3.96 -9.93
CA LEU A 475 37.20 3.47 -9.96
C LEU A 475 37.35 2.09 -9.31
N HIS A 476 36.56 1.81 -8.27
CA HIS A 476 36.50 0.50 -7.63
C HIS A 476 35.94 -0.57 -8.59
N LEU A 477 34.75 -0.32 -9.17
CA LEU A 477 34.09 -1.25 -10.08
C LEU A 477 34.86 -1.46 -11.39
N ARG A 478 35.55 -0.44 -11.92
CA ARG A 478 36.31 -0.59 -13.17
C ARG A 478 37.37 -1.68 -13.10
N GLN A 479 38.02 -1.88 -11.95
CA GLN A 479 38.95 -2.98 -11.77
C GLN A 479 38.26 -4.35 -11.80
N LYS A 480 37.06 -4.45 -11.24
CA LYS A 480 36.24 -5.69 -11.23
C LYS A 480 35.81 -6.06 -12.65
N PHE A 481 35.34 -5.08 -13.42
CA PHE A 481 34.94 -5.29 -14.81
C PHE A 481 36.06 -5.79 -15.72
N LEU A 482 37.30 -5.33 -15.52
CA LEU A 482 38.43 -5.69 -16.37
C LEU A 482 38.98 -7.10 -16.10
N ARG A 483 38.62 -7.71 -14.97
CA ARG A 483 39.12 -9.03 -14.56
C ARG A 483 38.06 -10.14 -14.62
N ALA A 484 36.79 -9.79 -14.39
CA ALA A 484 35.71 -10.77 -14.34
C ALA A 484 35.44 -11.35 -15.74
N LYS A 485 35.50 -12.68 -15.85
CA LYS A 485 35.22 -13.41 -17.10
C LYS A 485 33.76 -13.81 -17.24
N VAL A 486 33.02 -13.85 -16.14
CA VAL A 486 31.60 -14.21 -16.10
C VAL A 486 30.81 -13.03 -15.55
N ALA A 487 29.74 -12.66 -16.25
CA ALA A 487 28.71 -11.77 -15.75
C ALA A 487 27.40 -12.52 -15.50
N VAL A 488 26.70 -12.10 -14.46
CA VAL A 488 25.30 -12.45 -14.25
C VAL A 488 24.44 -11.20 -14.40
N SER A 489 23.29 -11.32 -15.04
CA SER A 489 22.32 -10.25 -15.16
C SER A 489 20.90 -10.75 -14.86
N GLY A 490 20.01 -9.79 -14.63
CA GLY A 490 18.58 -10.01 -14.83
C GLY A 490 18.13 -9.36 -16.12
N ALA A 491 16.82 -9.21 -16.26
CA ALA A 491 16.25 -8.46 -17.37
C ALA A 491 14.95 -7.76 -16.96
N ASN A 492 14.70 -6.62 -17.60
CA ASN A 492 13.41 -5.94 -17.50
C ASN A 492 12.38 -6.62 -18.40
N PHE A 493 12.78 -6.97 -19.63
CA PHE A 493 11.92 -7.62 -20.63
C PHE A 493 12.72 -8.58 -21.51
N ALA A 494 12.04 -9.60 -22.04
CA ALA A 494 12.54 -10.42 -23.14
C ALA A 494 11.48 -10.50 -24.25
N ILE A 495 11.90 -10.35 -25.51
CA ILE A 495 11.02 -10.35 -26.68
C ILE A 495 10.94 -11.77 -27.24
N ALA A 496 9.77 -12.39 -27.17
CA ALA A 496 9.57 -13.78 -27.56
C ALA A 496 9.85 -14.00 -29.06
N ASP A 497 9.47 -13.04 -29.90
CA ASP A 497 9.67 -13.07 -31.35
C ASP A 497 11.14 -13.22 -31.78
N THR A 498 12.06 -12.54 -31.07
CA THR A 498 13.44 -12.38 -31.52
C THR A 498 14.48 -12.97 -30.59
N GLY A 499 14.10 -13.38 -29.37
CA GLY A 499 15.07 -13.81 -28.36
C GLY A 499 15.85 -12.66 -27.74
N THR A 500 15.45 -11.41 -28.02
CA THR A 500 16.14 -10.21 -27.53
C THR A 500 15.82 -9.97 -26.06
N VAL A 501 16.85 -9.72 -25.26
CA VAL A 501 16.72 -9.36 -23.85
C VAL A 501 17.03 -7.88 -23.67
N CYS A 502 16.32 -7.21 -22.76
CA CYS A 502 16.44 -5.78 -22.49
C CYS A 502 16.66 -5.50 -21.00
N VAL A 503 17.65 -4.65 -20.72
CA VAL A 503 17.90 -4.04 -19.41
C VAL A 503 17.87 -2.52 -19.53
N VAL A 504 17.18 -1.87 -18.60
CA VAL A 504 17.21 -0.41 -18.43
C VAL A 504 18.00 -0.05 -17.18
N GLU A 505 18.86 0.96 -17.28
CA GLU A 505 19.69 1.40 -16.17
C GLU A 505 20.01 2.91 -16.22
N SER A 506 20.50 3.45 -15.10
CA SER A 506 20.86 4.86 -14.96
C SER A 506 22.37 5.11 -15.02
N GLU A 507 23.20 4.09 -14.84
CA GLU A 507 24.65 4.24 -14.62
C GLU A 507 25.53 3.72 -15.77
N GLY A 508 25.00 2.81 -16.61
CA GLY A 508 25.71 2.22 -17.75
C GLY A 508 26.65 1.06 -17.38
N ASN A 509 26.62 0.62 -16.12
CA ASN A 509 27.43 -0.47 -15.60
C ASN A 509 26.95 -1.84 -16.09
N GLY A 510 25.64 -2.01 -16.28
CA GLY A 510 25.03 -3.17 -16.88
C GLY A 510 25.56 -3.42 -18.29
N ARG A 511 25.68 -2.39 -19.13
CA ARG A 511 26.32 -2.51 -20.45
C ARG A 511 27.73 -3.12 -20.36
N MET A 512 28.52 -2.74 -19.36
CA MET A 512 29.87 -3.31 -19.19
C MET A 512 29.85 -4.80 -18.84
N CYS A 513 28.86 -5.27 -18.06
CA CYS A 513 28.62 -6.70 -17.83
C CYS A 513 28.24 -7.45 -19.12
N LEU A 514 27.65 -6.76 -20.09
CA LEU A 514 27.24 -7.35 -21.37
C LEU A 514 28.35 -7.30 -22.44
N THR A 515 29.41 -6.50 -22.26
CA THR A 515 30.43 -6.30 -23.30
C THR A 515 31.82 -6.82 -22.95
N LEU A 516 32.19 -6.86 -21.67
CA LEU A 516 33.56 -7.22 -21.25
C LEU A 516 33.72 -8.70 -20.87
N PRO A 517 32.80 -9.32 -20.12
CA PRO A 517 32.90 -10.72 -19.75
C PRO A 517 32.73 -11.65 -20.95
N GLU A 518 33.42 -12.79 -20.91
CA GLU A 518 33.38 -13.80 -21.97
C GLU A 518 32.08 -14.64 -21.92
N THR A 519 31.46 -14.75 -20.75
CA THR A 519 30.22 -15.50 -20.53
C THR A 519 29.19 -14.62 -19.82
N LEU A 520 27.98 -14.58 -20.37
CA LEU A 520 26.85 -13.87 -19.80
C LEU A 520 25.76 -14.87 -19.40
N ILE A 521 25.35 -14.83 -18.13
CA ILE A 521 24.22 -15.59 -17.60
C ILE A 521 23.10 -14.62 -17.26
N THR A 522 21.89 -14.83 -17.77
CA THR A 522 20.73 -13.97 -17.50
C THR A 522 19.64 -14.77 -16.80
N VAL A 523 19.22 -14.34 -15.62
CA VAL A 523 18.10 -14.92 -14.88
C VAL A 523 16.84 -14.10 -15.14
N LEU A 524 15.86 -14.70 -15.81
CA LEU A 524 14.61 -14.08 -16.23
C LEU A 524 13.42 -14.77 -15.57
N GLY A 525 12.66 -14.04 -14.76
CA GLY A 525 11.35 -14.52 -14.32
C GLY A 525 10.44 -14.74 -15.52
N VAL A 526 9.75 -15.89 -15.58
CA VAL A 526 8.92 -16.28 -16.74
C VAL A 526 7.84 -15.24 -17.07
N GLU A 527 7.43 -14.38 -16.15
CA GLU A 527 6.45 -13.32 -16.39
C GLU A 527 7.00 -12.11 -17.16
N LYS A 528 8.31 -12.03 -17.41
CA LYS A 528 8.99 -10.85 -17.99
C LYS A 528 8.98 -10.79 -19.52
N LEU A 529 8.20 -11.65 -20.17
CA LEU A 529 8.10 -11.68 -21.62
C LEU A 529 7.25 -10.52 -22.16
N LEU A 530 7.58 -10.14 -23.39
CA LEU A 530 6.78 -9.35 -24.32
C LEU A 530 6.73 -10.12 -25.65
N PRO A 531 5.60 -10.12 -26.38
CA PRO A 531 5.53 -10.83 -27.65
C PRO A 531 6.49 -10.20 -28.69
N THR A 532 6.31 -8.91 -28.97
CA THR A 532 6.95 -8.21 -30.10
C THR A 532 7.77 -6.99 -29.67
N TRP A 533 8.49 -6.39 -30.62
CA TRP A 533 9.19 -5.12 -30.44
C TRP A 533 8.26 -3.93 -30.20
N GLY A 534 7.09 -3.90 -30.85
CA GLY A 534 6.11 -2.82 -30.65
C GLY A 534 5.60 -2.77 -29.22
N ASP A 535 5.51 -3.93 -28.57
CA ASP A 535 5.11 -4.02 -27.16
C ASP A 535 6.16 -3.35 -26.24
N LEU A 536 7.45 -3.49 -26.55
CA LEU A 536 8.54 -2.90 -25.75
C LEU A 536 8.46 -1.37 -25.70
N GLU A 537 8.02 -0.72 -26.78
CA GLU A 537 7.85 0.74 -26.84
C GLU A 537 6.96 1.25 -25.70
N VAL A 538 5.83 0.58 -25.46
CA VAL A 538 4.90 0.93 -24.38
C VAL A 538 5.61 0.91 -23.03
N PHE A 539 6.41 -0.11 -22.76
CA PHE A 539 7.10 -0.25 -21.47
C PHE A 539 8.30 0.68 -21.31
N LEU A 540 8.99 1.05 -22.39
CA LEU A 540 10.03 2.08 -22.37
C LEU A 540 9.46 3.48 -22.09
N GLN A 541 8.18 3.71 -22.39
CA GLN A 541 7.50 4.95 -21.98
C GLN A 541 6.99 4.90 -20.53
N LEU A 542 6.44 3.76 -20.10
CA LEU A 542 5.87 3.57 -18.76
C LEU A 542 6.93 3.49 -17.65
N LEU A 543 7.98 2.68 -17.85
CA LEU A 543 8.92 2.30 -16.78
C LEU A 543 9.74 3.49 -16.26
N PRO A 544 10.47 4.26 -17.09
CA PRO A 544 11.34 5.35 -16.59
C PRO A 544 10.52 6.48 -15.95
N ARG A 545 9.37 6.85 -16.55
CA ARG A 545 8.47 7.87 -15.99
C ARG A 545 7.95 7.47 -14.62
N SER A 546 7.61 6.19 -14.46
CA SER A 546 7.06 5.67 -13.20
C SER A 546 8.13 5.45 -12.12
N ALA A 547 9.35 5.09 -12.52
CA ALA A 547 10.39 4.68 -11.59
C ALA A 547 11.21 5.85 -11.04
N THR A 548 11.77 6.66 -11.92
CA THR A 548 12.73 7.74 -11.58
C THR A 548 12.22 9.12 -11.99
N GLY A 549 11.08 9.20 -12.69
CA GLY A 549 10.53 10.45 -13.22
C GLY A 549 11.29 10.94 -14.45
N GLU A 550 11.79 10.03 -15.27
CA GLU A 550 12.54 10.33 -16.49
C GLU A 550 11.68 10.05 -17.74
N ARG A 551 11.80 10.87 -18.80
CA ARG A 551 11.09 10.62 -20.07
C ARG A 551 11.59 9.35 -20.77
N MET A 552 12.87 9.03 -20.57
CA MET A 552 13.56 7.84 -21.02
C MET A 552 14.73 7.60 -20.06
N ASN A 553 15.07 6.34 -19.84
CA ASN A 553 16.23 5.96 -19.03
C ASN A 553 17.55 6.35 -19.73
N PRO A 554 18.61 6.73 -18.99
CA PRO A 554 19.89 7.12 -19.56
C PRO A 554 20.56 6.04 -20.43
N TYR A 555 20.42 4.76 -20.06
CA TYR A 555 20.99 3.64 -20.81
C TYR A 555 19.99 2.51 -20.98
N THR A 556 19.72 2.14 -22.23
CA THR A 556 18.94 0.95 -22.60
C THR A 556 19.87 -0.02 -23.32
N SER A 557 20.12 -1.17 -22.72
CA SER A 557 20.97 -2.21 -23.29
C SER A 557 20.12 -3.38 -23.76
N MET A 558 20.31 -3.79 -25.01
CA MET A 558 19.58 -4.90 -25.61
C MET A 558 20.57 -5.83 -26.32
N TRP A 559 20.36 -7.14 -26.22
CA TRP A 559 21.21 -8.12 -26.88
C TRP A 559 20.40 -9.34 -27.31
N THR A 560 20.86 -10.00 -28.37
CA THR A 560 20.19 -11.16 -28.96
C THR A 560 21.24 -12.22 -29.21
N GLY A 561 21.33 -13.23 -28.34
CA GLY A 561 22.30 -14.31 -28.51
C GLY A 561 23.75 -13.85 -28.37
N VAL A 562 24.62 -14.40 -29.22
CA VAL A 562 26.05 -14.11 -29.28
C VAL A 562 26.44 -13.53 -30.65
N THR A 563 27.32 -12.53 -30.66
CA THR A 563 27.85 -11.92 -31.89
C THR A 563 29.37 -12.06 -31.93
N PRO A 564 29.97 -12.67 -32.96
CA PRO A 564 31.41 -12.82 -33.05
C PRO A 564 32.14 -11.46 -32.98
N GLY A 565 33.04 -11.30 -32.02
CA GLY A 565 33.83 -10.09 -31.83
C GLY A 565 33.11 -8.94 -31.12
N ASP A 566 31.85 -9.11 -30.70
CA ASP A 566 31.06 -8.11 -29.99
C ASP A 566 30.29 -8.73 -28.82
N GLY A 567 30.77 -8.47 -27.60
CA GLY A 567 30.15 -8.97 -26.36
C GLY A 567 30.58 -10.39 -25.95
N PRO A 568 29.74 -11.13 -25.20
CA PRO A 568 30.10 -12.43 -24.67
C PRO A 568 30.21 -13.47 -25.78
N ARG A 569 31.13 -14.41 -25.58
CA ARG A 569 31.31 -15.59 -26.44
C ARG A 569 30.24 -16.65 -26.15
N GLU A 570 29.68 -16.64 -24.95
CA GLU A 570 28.64 -17.56 -24.51
C GLU A 570 27.52 -16.82 -23.78
N PHE A 571 26.28 -17.10 -24.18
CA PHE A 571 25.08 -16.51 -23.58
C PHE A 571 24.17 -17.61 -23.04
N HIS A 572 23.83 -17.51 -21.76
CA HIS A 572 22.91 -18.41 -21.06
C HIS A 572 21.68 -17.62 -20.59
N LEU A 573 20.48 -18.06 -20.96
CA LEU A 573 19.22 -17.56 -20.45
C LEU A 573 18.58 -18.61 -19.53
N ILE A 574 18.34 -18.24 -18.28
CA ILE A 574 17.65 -19.07 -17.29
C ILE A 574 16.22 -18.55 -17.13
N LEU A 575 15.24 -19.36 -17.52
CA LEU A 575 13.81 -19.11 -17.33
C LEU A 575 13.41 -19.60 -15.95
N LEU A 576 13.07 -18.67 -15.05
CA LEU A 576 12.78 -18.92 -13.64
C LEU A 576 11.28 -18.87 -13.36
N ASP A 577 10.70 -20.00 -12.97
CA ASP A 577 9.31 -20.05 -12.47
C ASP A 577 9.24 -19.57 -11.02
N ASN A 578 9.85 -20.29 -10.08
CA ASN A 578 9.91 -19.97 -8.66
C ASN A 578 8.54 -19.56 -8.06
N GLY A 579 7.49 -20.32 -8.40
CA GLY A 579 6.12 -20.11 -7.90
C GLY A 579 5.24 -19.22 -8.79
N ARG A 580 5.76 -18.68 -9.91
CA ARG A 580 5.00 -17.83 -10.84
C ARG A 580 3.85 -18.57 -11.50
N SER A 581 4.00 -19.86 -11.80
CA SER A 581 2.91 -20.70 -12.31
C SER A 581 1.75 -20.83 -11.30
N ASP A 582 2.07 -20.94 -10.00
CA ASP A 582 1.05 -20.95 -8.94
C ASP A 582 0.34 -19.59 -8.86
N VAL A 583 1.08 -18.48 -8.94
CA VAL A 583 0.50 -17.12 -8.99
C VAL A 583 -0.41 -16.93 -10.20
N LEU A 584 0.01 -17.42 -11.37
CA LEU A 584 -0.74 -17.33 -12.62
C LEU A 584 -2.09 -18.05 -12.52
N SER A 585 -2.16 -19.13 -11.73
CA SER A 585 -3.39 -19.90 -11.54
C SER A 585 -4.48 -19.10 -10.81
N ASP A 586 -4.14 -18.16 -9.91
CA ASP A 586 -5.12 -17.34 -9.18
C ASP A 586 -5.72 -16.27 -10.11
N PRO A 587 -7.04 -16.28 -10.39
CA PRO A 587 -7.69 -15.30 -11.28
C PRO A 587 -7.52 -13.84 -10.84
N VAL A 588 -7.44 -13.58 -9.54
CA VAL A 588 -7.24 -12.25 -8.98
C VAL A 588 -5.75 -12.00 -8.74
N GLY A 589 -5.07 -12.99 -8.16
CA GLY A 589 -3.67 -12.91 -7.78
C GLY A 589 -2.69 -12.69 -8.94
N ARG A 590 -2.98 -13.27 -10.12
CA ARG A 590 -2.14 -13.18 -11.33
C ARG A 590 -1.84 -11.76 -11.77
N GLN A 591 -2.67 -10.78 -11.41
CA GLN A 591 -2.41 -9.37 -11.68
C GLN A 591 -1.03 -8.92 -11.17
N ALA A 592 -0.51 -9.52 -10.10
CA ALA A 592 0.82 -9.23 -9.57
C ALA A 592 1.96 -9.50 -10.58
N LEU A 593 1.76 -10.46 -11.50
CA LEU A 593 2.74 -10.82 -12.54
C LEU A 593 2.85 -9.78 -13.67
N ARG A 594 1.92 -8.81 -13.73
CA ARG A 594 2.06 -7.66 -14.62
C ARG A 594 3.20 -6.73 -14.21
N CYS A 595 3.67 -6.83 -12.96
CA CYS A 595 4.60 -5.87 -12.38
C CYS A 595 5.88 -5.70 -13.19
N ILE A 596 6.18 -4.46 -13.57
CA ILE A 596 7.41 -4.06 -14.28
C ILE A 596 8.53 -3.58 -13.35
N ARG A 597 8.38 -3.78 -12.03
CA ARG A 597 9.36 -3.41 -10.99
C ARG A 597 9.74 -1.93 -10.96
N CYS A 598 8.81 -1.03 -11.31
CA CYS A 598 9.04 0.41 -11.33
C CYS A 598 9.04 1.07 -9.93
N ALA A 599 8.63 0.38 -8.87
CA ALA A 599 8.50 0.95 -7.52
C ALA A 599 7.53 2.13 -7.34
N ALA A 600 6.76 2.55 -8.36
CA ALA A 600 5.78 3.63 -8.23
C ALA A 600 4.82 3.42 -7.05
N CYS A 601 4.40 2.17 -6.81
CA CYS A 601 3.55 1.82 -5.68
C CYS A 601 4.23 1.99 -4.31
N LEU A 602 5.56 1.86 -4.20
CA LEU A 602 6.31 2.10 -2.96
C LEU A 602 6.32 3.60 -2.64
N ASN A 603 6.63 4.43 -3.64
CA ASN A 603 6.82 5.88 -3.50
C ASN A 603 5.53 6.65 -3.15
N VAL A 604 4.36 6.05 -3.40
CA VAL A 604 3.05 6.61 -3.01
C VAL A 604 2.46 5.94 -1.77
N CYS A 605 3.10 4.88 -1.26
CA CYS A 605 2.55 4.12 -0.15
C CYS A 605 2.90 4.79 1.18
N PRO A 606 1.90 5.26 1.94
CA PRO A 606 2.17 5.95 3.18
C PRO A 606 2.68 4.98 4.27
N VAL A 607 2.34 3.69 4.20
CA VAL A 607 2.89 2.67 5.12
C VAL A 607 4.39 2.51 4.88
N TYR A 608 4.80 2.24 3.64
CA TYR A 608 6.19 2.06 3.26
C TYR A 608 7.07 3.27 3.60
N GLU A 609 6.58 4.49 3.36
CA GLU A 609 7.32 5.71 3.68
C GLU A 609 7.69 5.81 5.17
N ARG A 610 6.87 5.27 6.07
CA ARG A 610 7.13 5.31 7.52
C ARG A 610 7.91 4.07 8.00
N THR A 611 7.61 2.90 7.47
CA THR A 611 8.19 1.63 7.97
C THR A 611 9.46 1.20 7.24
N GLY A 612 9.78 1.80 6.08
CA GLY A 612 10.85 1.31 5.23
C GLY A 612 10.57 -0.05 4.61
N GLY A 613 11.53 -0.53 3.80
CA GLY A 613 11.42 -1.80 3.10
C GLY A 613 11.78 -3.02 3.93
N HIS A 614 12.67 -2.88 4.90
CA HIS A 614 13.11 -4.01 5.74
C HIS A 614 11.95 -4.64 6.51
N ALA A 615 10.98 -3.84 6.95
CA ALA A 615 9.78 -4.33 7.64
C ALA A 615 8.98 -5.39 6.87
N TYR A 616 9.13 -5.47 5.54
CA TYR A 616 8.41 -6.43 4.68
C TYR A 616 9.09 -7.81 4.59
N GLY A 617 10.29 -8.00 5.14
CA GLY A 617 10.94 -9.33 5.19
C GLY A 617 11.18 -9.98 3.83
N SER A 618 11.40 -9.17 2.79
CA SER A 618 11.58 -9.64 1.42
C SER A 618 12.27 -8.60 0.54
N VAL A 619 12.96 -9.08 -0.49
CA VAL A 619 13.51 -8.29 -1.59
C VAL A 619 12.44 -7.49 -2.33
N TYR A 620 11.18 -7.90 -2.23
CA TYR A 620 10.03 -7.12 -2.69
C TYR A 620 9.38 -6.43 -1.50
N PRO A 621 9.70 -5.15 -1.22
CA PRO A 621 9.02 -4.38 -0.19
C PRO A 621 7.78 -3.65 -0.70
N GLY A 622 7.06 -3.00 0.21
CA GLY A 622 5.94 -2.12 -0.12
C GLY A 622 4.70 -2.86 -0.65
N PRO A 623 3.77 -2.14 -1.30
CA PRO A 623 2.50 -2.72 -1.72
C PRO A 623 2.61 -3.91 -2.68
N ILE A 624 3.57 -3.89 -3.61
CA ILE A 624 3.79 -5.02 -4.51
C ILE A 624 4.35 -6.23 -3.75
N GLY A 625 5.26 -6.00 -2.80
CA GLY A 625 5.77 -7.03 -1.90
C GLY A 625 4.67 -7.70 -1.09
N ALA A 626 3.76 -6.87 -0.57
CA ALA A 626 2.63 -7.31 0.24
C ALA A 626 1.63 -8.22 -0.49
N ILE A 627 1.68 -8.26 -1.83
CA ILE A 627 0.87 -9.19 -2.63
C ILE A 627 1.68 -10.28 -3.32
N LEU A 628 2.90 -9.99 -3.78
CA LEU A 628 3.67 -10.94 -4.57
C LEU A 628 4.37 -11.96 -3.68
N THR A 629 5.04 -11.53 -2.61
CA THR A 629 5.79 -12.42 -1.72
C THR A 629 4.89 -13.51 -1.12
N PRO A 630 3.67 -13.20 -0.63
CA PRO A 630 2.69 -14.21 -0.22
C PRO A 630 2.34 -15.26 -1.27
N GLN A 631 2.29 -14.85 -2.54
CA GLN A 631 1.90 -15.73 -3.63
C GLN A 631 3.06 -16.61 -4.09
N LEU A 632 4.30 -16.09 -4.09
CA LEU A 632 5.51 -16.85 -4.43
C LEU A 632 5.91 -17.83 -3.33
N ARG A 633 5.89 -17.40 -2.05
CA ARG A 633 6.30 -18.24 -0.91
C ARG A 633 5.17 -19.13 -0.38
N GLY A 634 3.93 -18.80 -0.71
CA GLY A 634 2.74 -19.45 -0.20
C GLY A 634 2.34 -18.96 1.20
N ILE A 635 1.03 -18.79 1.41
CA ILE A 635 0.43 -18.35 2.68
C ILE A 635 -0.63 -19.32 3.24
N ALA A 636 -0.93 -20.39 2.51
CA ALA A 636 -1.94 -21.38 2.88
C ALA A 636 -1.36 -22.81 2.98
N ARG A 637 -0.03 -22.98 2.87
CA ARG A 637 0.66 -24.27 2.99
C ARG A 637 1.48 -24.30 4.28
N HIS A 638 1.42 -25.41 5.02
CA HIS A 638 2.08 -25.54 6.31
C HIS A 638 3.51 -26.08 6.20
N PRO A 639 4.46 -25.56 7.01
CA PRO A 639 4.32 -24.46 7.97
C PRO A 639 4.21 -23.09 7.25
N VAL A 640 3.31 -22.22 7.75
CA VAL A 640 3.11 -20.89 7.19
C VAL A 640 4.15 -19.96 7.80
N ASP A 641 4.94 -19.30 6.97
CA ASP A 641 5.86 -18.25 7.42
C ASP A 641 5.06 -17.07 7.99
N ALA A 642 5.22 -16.81 9.28
CA ALA A 642 4.48 -15.80 10.01
C ALA A 642 4.71 -14.39 9.43
N GLN A 643 5.91 -14.14 8.92
CA GLN A 643 6.22 -12.88 8.28
C GLN A 643 5.44 -12.73 6.97
N THR A 644 5.56 -13.69 6.06
CA THR A 644 4.83 -13.71 4.79
C THR A 644 3.30 -13.61 4.98
N ALA A 645 2.73 -14.31 5.97
CA ALA A 645 1.28 -14.26 6.25
C ALA A 645 0.81 -12.94 6.87
N SER A 646 1.72 -12.14 7.43
CA SER A 646 1.39 -10.81 7.98
C SER A 646 1.33 -9.73 6.88
N LEU A 647 2.01 -9.92 5.75
CA LEU A 647 2.17 -8.90 4.70
C LEU A 647 0.85 -8.40 4.08
N PRO A 648 -0.18 -9.24 3.82
CA PRO A 648 -1.46 -8.74 3.33
C PRO A 648 -2.10 -7.69 4.27
N PHE A 649 -1.73 -7.66 5.55
CA PHE A 649 -2.22 -6.72 6.56
C PHE A 649 -1.36 -5.46 6.69
N ALA A 650 -0.24 -5.36 5.96
CA ALA A 650 0.64 -4.18 5.89
C ALA A 650 0.06 -3.04 5.01
N SER A 651 -1.25 -2.83 5.04
CA SER A 651 -1.92 -1.84 4.18
C SER A 651 -3.23 -1.34 4.78
N THR A 652 -3.47 -0.03 4.65
CA THR A 652 -4.75 0.62 4.96
C THR A 652 -5.83 0.40 3.90
N LEU A 653 -5.49 -0.23 2.76
CA LEU A 653 -6.34 -0.35 1.57
C LEU A 653 -6.74 1.01 0.96
N CYS A 654 -5.89 2.04 1.10
CA CYS A 654 -6.24 3.38 0.64
C CYS A 654 -6.29 3.57 -0.88
N GLY A 655 -5.77 2.63 -1.67
CA GLY A 655 -5.82 2.67 -3.14
C GLY A 655 -4.74 3.49 -3.85
N ALA A 656 -3.89 4.24 -3.12
CA ALA A 656 -2.86 5.07 -3.75
C ALA A 656 -1.91 4.30 -4.69
N CYS A 657 -1.62 3.05 -4.34
CA CYS A 657 -0.78 2.17 -5.14
C CYS A 657 -1.42 1.75 -6.48
N PHE A 658 -2.75 1.67 -6.56
CA PHE A 658 -3.47 1.40 -7.80
C PHE A 658 -3.43 2.62 -8.74
N ASP A 659 -3.73 3.81 -8.22
CA ASP A 659 -3.67 5.06 -8.98
C ASP A 659 -2.28 5.29 -9.60
N ALA A 660 -1.22 4.96 -8.86
CA ALA A 660 0.15 5.12 -9.32
C ALA A 660 0.63 4.04 -10.29
N CYS A 661 0.00 2.86 -10.32
CA CYS A 661 0.52 1.70 -11.04
C CYS A 661 0.44 1.91 -12.57
N PRO A 662 1.57 1.88 -13.30
CA PRO A 662 1.57 2.07 -14.75
C PRO A 662 0.94 0.91 -15.53
N VAL A 663 0.80 -0.25 -14.89
CA VAL A 663 0.23 -1.48 -15.49
C VAL A 663 -1.03 -1.94 -14.74
N ARG A 664 -1.70 -0.97 -14.07
CA ARG A 664 -3.04 -1.08 -13.47
C ARG A 664 -3.29 -2.29 -12.57
N ILE A 665 -2.29 -2.70 -11.79
CA ILE A 665 -2.45 -3.75 -10.78
C ILE A 665 -3.34 -3.23 -9.64
N ASP A 666 -4.52 -3.82 -9.46
CA ASP A 666 -5.39 -3.53 -8.31
C ASP A 666 -4.87 -4.24 -7.06
N ILE A 667 -3.84 -3.63 -6.45
CA ILE A 667 -3.22 -4.15 -5.24
C ILE A 667 -4.22 -4.26 -4.08
N PRO A 668 -5.12 -3.30 -3.80
CA PRO A 668 -6.17 -3.46 -2.79
C PRO A 668 -7.03 -4.72 -2.98
N GLU A 669 -7.48 -5.03 -4.20
CA GLU A 669 -8.27 -6.23 -4.48
C GLU A 669 -7.49 -7.51 -4.13
N VAL A 670 -6.24 -7.61 -4.59
CA VAL A 670 -5.36 -8.75 -4.32
C VAL A 670 -5.08 -8.86 -2.82
N LEU A 671 -4.82 -7.76 -2.11
CA LEU A 671 -4.63 -7.78 -0.66
C LEU A 671 -5.84 -8.37 0.07
N VAL A 672 -7.06 -7.94 -0.25
CA VAL A 672 -8.26 -8.48 0.40
C VAL A 672 -8.47 -9.96 0.05
N ARG A 673 -8.02 -10.42 -1.13
CA ARG A 673 -8.05 -11.84 -1.51
C ARG A 673 -7.08 -12.65 -0.66
N LEU A 674 -5.85 -12.17 -0.51
CA LEU A 674 -4.82 -12.82 0.31
C LEU A 674 -5.20 -12.83 1.79
N ARG A 675 -5.76 -11.74 2.33
CA ARG A 675 -6.30 -11.71 3.71
C ARG A 675 -7.33 -12.81 3.94
N ALA A 676 -8.23 -13.03 2.98
CA ALA A 676 -9.21 -14.10 3.07
C ALA A 676 -8.57 -15.49 3.03
N GLN A 677 -7.55 -15.70 2.20
CA GLN A 677 -6.80 -16.96 2.18
C GLN A 677 -6.07 -17.21 3.52
N VAL A 678 -5.51 -16.17 4.14
CA VAL A 678 -4.86 -16.27 5.46
C VAL A 678 -5.89 -16.66 6.54
N VAL A 679 -7.06 -16.04 6.54
CA VAL A 679 -8.16 -16.35 7.48
C VAL A 679 -8.72 -17.76 7.26
N ASP A 680 -9.05 -18.11 6.01
CA ASP A 680 -9.62 -19.43 5.66
C ASP A 680 -8.60 -20.59 5.89
N GLY A 681 -7.30 -20.31 5.76
CA GLY A 681 -6.22 -21.28 6.03
C GLY A 681 -6.02 -21.61 7.52
N GLY A 682 -6.71 -20.90 8.43
CA GLY A 682 -6.85 -21.25 9.85
C GLY A 682 -5.61 -21.10 10.72
N ARG A 683 -4.47 -20.58 10.21
CA ARG A 683 -3.19 -20.51 10.93
C ARG A 683 -2.23 -19.41 10.41
N GLY A 684 -2.76 -18.24 10.06
CA GLY A 684 -1.97 -17.01 9.93
C GLY A 684 -1.78 -16.30 11.28
N PRO A 685 -1.20 -15.08 11.33
CA PRO A 685 -1.09 -14.27 12.55
C PRO A 685 -2.43 -13.77 13.13
N HIS A 686 -3.56 -14.42 12.82
CA HIS A 686 -4.86 -14.17 13.46
C HIS A 686 -5.01 -15.04 14.70
N ASP A 687 -5.20 -14.38 15.83
CA ASP A 687 -5.48 -15.02 17.12
C ASP A 687 -6.91 -15.63 17.09
N ARG A 688 -7.12 -16.77 17.77
CA ARG A 688 -8.46 -17.34 18.02
C ARG A 688 -9.40 -16.32 18.66
N ALA A 689 -8.85 -15.37 19.43
CA ALA A 689 -9.59 -14.24 19.97
C ALA A 689 -10.13 -13.30 18.88
N GLU A 690 -9.36 -13.06 17.82
CA GLU A 690 -9.79 -12.25 16.68
C GLU A 690 -10.96 -12.92 15.94
N ASP A 691 -10.84 -14.22 15.66
CA ASP A 691 -11.91 -15.00 15.02
C ASP A 691 -13.22 -14.95 15.82
N ALA A 692 -13.12 -15.13 17.15
CA ALA A 692 -14.27 -15.06 18.04
C ALA A 692 -14.89 -13.65 18.05
N GLY A 693 -14.05 -12.61 18.07
CA GLY A 693 -14.48 -11.22 17.99
C GLY A 693 -15.22 -10.91 16.69
N MET A 694 -14.67 -11.33 15.54
CA MET A 694 -15.26 -11.09 14.22
C MET A 694 -16.58 -11.85 14.02
N LYS A 695 -16.67 -13.10 14.52
CA LYS A 695 -17.92 -13.87 14.55
C LYS A 695 -18.98 -13.23 15.44
N THR A 696 -18.59 -12.72 16.60
CA THR A 696 -19.49 -12.00 17.51
C THR A 696 -20.01 -10.73 16.85
N LEU A 697 -19.13 -9.94 16.23
CA LEU A 697 -19.51 -8.73 15.50
C LEU A 697 -20.44 -9.03 14.32
N ARG A 698 -20.18 -10.11 13.57
CA ARG A 698 -21.10 -10.60 12.53
C ARG A 698 -22.46 -10.94 13.13
N TRP A 699 -22.51 -11.77 14.18
CA TRP A 699 -23.77 -12.16 14.82
C TRP A 699 -24.59 -10.95 15.30
N THR A 700 -23.92 -9.94 15.87
CA THR A 700 -24.53 -8.68 16.32
C THR A 700 -25.05 -7.86 15.14
N PHE A 701 -24.25 -7.69 14.10
CA PHE A 701 -24.61 -6.87 12.94
C PHE A 701 -25.54 -7.58 11.96
N GLU A 702 -25.73 -8.90 12.04
CA GLU A 702 -26.57 -9.63 11.09
C GLU A 702 -28.07 -9.39 11.29
N LYS A 703 -28.52 -9.06 12.50
CA LYS A 703 -29.95 -8.87 12.78
C LYS A 703 -30.23 -7.49 13.37
N PRO A 704 -31.24 -6.75 12.85
CA PRO A 704 -31.55 -5.38 13.30
C PRO A 704 -31.80 -5.25 14.81
N TRP A 705 -32.51 -6.23 15.40
CA TRP A 705 -32.81 -6.22 16.83
C TRP A 705 -31.56 -6.45 17.71
N ARG A 706 -30.56 -7.18 17.22
CA ARG A 706 -29.33 -7.47 17.98
C ARG A 706 -28.43 -6.26 18.07
N ILE A 707 -28.20 -5.57 16.94
CA ILE A 707 -27.47 -4.31 16.94
C ILE A 707 -28.22 -3.24 17.76
N GLY A 708 -29.55 -3.18 17.67
CA GLY A 708 -30.36 -2.27 18.49
C GLY A 708 -30.23 -2.55 19.99
N PHE A 709 -30.26 -3.82 20.39
CA PHE A 709 -30.03 -4.23 21.78
C PHE A 709 -28.61 -3.87 22.25
N ALA A 710 -27.58 -4.17 21.45
CA ALA A 710 -26.20 -3.84 21.78
C ALA A 710 -25.98 -2.31 21.95
N GLN A 711 -26.60 -1.51 21.09
CA GLN A 711 -26.58 -0.04 21.20
C GLN A 711 -27.28 0.46 22.46
N HIS A 712 -28.44 -0.12 22.81
CA HIS A 712 -29.16 0.23 24.04
C HIS A 712 -28.29 -0.04 25.28
N VAL A 713 -27.66 -1.21 25.35
CA VAL A 713 -26.71 -1.56 26.42
C VAL A 713 -25.53 -0.59 26.45
N ALA A 714 -24.96 -0.24 25.29
CA ALA A 714 -23.85 0.70 25.20
C ALA A 714 -24.22 2.12 25.66
N GLY A 715 -25.43 2.60 25.32
CA GLY A 715 -25.93 3.90 25.75
C GLY A 715 -26.17 3.98 27.27
N VAL A 716 -26.64 2.90 27.89
CA VAL A 716 -26.72 2.80 29.37
C VAL A 716 -25.32 2.82 29.99
N GLY A 717 -24.37 2.08 29.41
CA GLY A 717 -22.98 2.05 29.85
C GLY A 717 -22.26 3.40 29.74
N ALA A 718 -22.62 4.22 28.76
CA ALA A 718 -22.04 5.55 28.56
C ALA A 718 -22.27 6.51 29.73
N HIS A 719 -23.33 6.31 30.52
CA HIS A 719 -23.62 7.10 31.72
C HIS A 719 -22.52 6.97 32.79
N PHE A 720 -21.69 5.93 32.70
CA PHE A 720 -20.57 5.67 33.60
C PHE A 720 -19.21 6.15 33.07
N VAL A 721 -19.16 6.72 31.85
CA VAL A 721 -17.92 7.23 31.24
C VAL A 721 -17.73 8.71 31.58
N ARG A 722 -16.78 9.01 32.46
CA ARG A 722 -16.46 10.38 32.90
C ARG A 722 -15.86 11.19 31.74
N HIS A 723 -16.40 12.39 31.48
CA HIS A 723 -15.97 13.34 30.42
C HIS A 723 -16.28 12.94 28.95
N GLY A 724 -17.15 11.96 28.70
CA GLY A 724 -17.66 11.67 27.35
C GLY A 724 -16.63 11.14 26.36
N VAL A 725 -15.46 10.70 26.84
CA VAL A 725 -14.36 10.18 26.04
C VAL A 725 -13.84 8.89 26.67
N ILE A 726 -13.61 7.87 25.85
CA ILE A 726 -12.92 6.64 26.26
C ILE A 726 -11.44 6.81 25.94
N GLY A 727 -10.63 6.88 26.99
CA GLY A 727 -9.18 7.07 26.91
C GLY A 727 -8.37 5.85 27.37
N ARG A 728 -7.11 6.08 27.74
CA ARG A 728 -6.13 5.04 28.07
C ARG A 728 -6.63 4.07 29.14
N VAL A 729 -6.63 2.78 28.81
CA VAL A 729 -6.85 1.70 29.78
C VAL A 729 -5.53 1.43 30.52
N PRO A 730 -5.46 1.55 31.86
CA PRO A 730 -4.22 1.41 32.62
C PRO A 730 -3.85 -0.07 32.85
N LEU A 731 -3.76 -0.85 31.77
CA LEU A 731 -3.38 -2.27 31.78
C LEU A 731 -2.26 -2.52 30.77
N PRO A 732 -1.26 -3.39 31.08
CA PRO A 732 -0.20 -3.74 30.15
C PRO A 732 -0.74 -4.25 28.81
N LYS A 733 -0.03 -4.01 27.69
CA LYS A 733 -0.42 -4.42 26.32
C LYS A 733 -0.78 -5.91 26.22
N ARG A 734 -0.14 -6.77 27.02
CA ARG A 734 -0.43 -8.22 27.12
C ARG A 734 -1.81 -8.54 27.72
N VAL A 735 -2.39 -7.63 28.49
CA VAL A 735 -3.67 -7.79 29.21
C VAL A 735 -4.80 -7.04 28.49
N SER A 736 -4.51 -5.85 27.97
CA SER A 736 -5.51 -5.01 27.29
C SER A 736 -5.68 -5.32 25.79
N GLY A 737 -4.77 -6.12 25.23
CA GLY A 737 -4.85 -6.61 23.86
C GLY A 737 -4.78 -5.50 22.79
N PRO A 738 -5.13 -5.82 21.52
CA PRO A 738 -5.08 -4.87 20.41
C PRO A 738 -5.99 -3.65 20.59
N VAL A 739 -7.13 -3.83 21.25
CA VAL A 739 -8.06 -2.72 21.56
C VAL A 739 -7.44 -1.76 22.58
N GLY A 740 -6.79 -2.28 23.62
CA GLY A 740 -6.03 -1.46 24.57
C GLY A 740 -4.87 -0.70 23.93
N ALA A 741 -4.19 -1.32 22.97
CA ALA A 741 -3.13 -0.66 22.19
C ALA A 741 -3.66 0.52 21.36
N TRP A 742 -4.89 0.44 20.83
CA TRP A 742 -5.52 1.57 20.14
C TRP A 742 -5.74 2.77 21.08
N PHE A 743 -6.21 2.53 22.30
CA PHE A 743 -6.46 3.57 23.32
C PHE A 743 -5.19 4.10 24.02
N ALA A 744 -4.02 3.51 23.74
CA ALA A 744 -2.76 4.02 24.25
C ALA A 744 -2.47 5.43 23.70
N ASP A 745 -2.64 5.58 22.38
CA ASP A 745 -2.28 6.79 21.64
C ASP A 745 -3.49 7.60 21.15
N ARG A 746 -4.70 7.05 21.28
CA ARG A 746 -5.94 7.68 20.79
C ARG A 746 -7.03 7.69 21.85
N ASP A 747 -7.88 8.68 21.73
CA ASP A 747 -9.15 8.76 22.43
C ASP A 747 -10.31 8.44 21.47
N ALA A 748 -11.38 7.84 21.98
CA ALA A 748 -12.64 7.66 21.24
C ALA A 748 -13.78 8.42 21.91
N PRO A 749 -14.80 8.88 21.16
CA PRO A 749 -16.03 9.34 21.79
C PRO A 749 -16.67 8.21 22.63
N ALA A 750 -17.21 8.57 23.79
CA ALA A 750 -18.14 7.68 24.48
C ALA A 750 -19.39 7.47 23.60
N PRO A 751 -20.00 6.28 23.60
CA PRO A 751 -21.28 6.08 22.95
C PRO A 751 -22.30 7.13 23.46
N PRO A 752 -23.11 7.74 22.59
CA PRO A 752 -24.18 8.63 22.99
C PRO A 752 -25.27 7.88 23.77
N ALA A 753 -26.06 8.62 24.54
CA ALA A 753 -27.17 8.06 25.33
C ALA A 753 -28.26 7.40 24.47
N GLU A 754 -28.46 7.90 23.24
CA GLU A 754 -29.37 7.33 22.25
C GLU A 754 -28.67 7.13 20.90
N SER A 755 -28.98 6.03 20.22
CA SER A 755 -28.56 5.76 18.82
C SER A 755 -29.48 6.45 17.82
N PHE A 756 -29.07 6.51 16.54
CA PHE A 756 -29.84 7.21 15.51
C PHE A 756 -31.22 6.58 15.32
N ARG A 757 -31.29 5.25 15.27
CA ARG A 757 -32.58 4.53 15.16
C ARG A 757 -33.56 4.89 16.28
N THR A 758 -33.06 5.11 17.50
CA THR A 758 -33.86 5.47 18.66
C THR A 758 -34.33 6.92 18.54
N TRP A 759 -33.42 7.82 18.18
CA TRP A 759 -33.73 9.22 17.88
C TRP A 759 -34.77 9.36 16.77
N TYR A 760 -34.61 8.64 15.65
CA TYR A 760 -35.50 8.69 14.50
C TYR A 760 -36.90 8.17 14.86
N LYS A 761 -36.97 7.10 15.67
CA LYS A 761 -38.26 6.59 16.18
C LYS A 761 -38.95 7.59 17.11
N ARG A 762 -38.18 8.16 18.05
CA ARG A 762 -38.69 9.08 19.06
C ARG A 762 -39.24 10.38 18.45
N THR A 763 -38.59 10.90 17.41
CA THR A 763 -38.90 12.20 16.79
C THR A 763 -39.82 12.09 15.56
N GLU A 764 -40.45 10.93 15.33
CA GLU A 764 -41.25 10.62 14.13
C GLU A 764 -40.51 10.95 12.82
N GLY A 765 -39.25 10.52 12.77
CA GLY A 765 -38.32 10.77 11.67
C GLY A 765 -37.74 12.18 11.67
N GLY A 766 -37.76 12.91 12.77
CA GLY A 766 -37.31 14.31 12.90
C GLY A 766 -38.37 15.34 12.54
N ARG A 767 -39.67 15.00 12.68
CA ARG A 767 -40.81 15.92 12.43
C ARG A 767 -41.17 16.76 13.65
N GLU A 768 -40.70 16.37 14.83
CA GLU A 768 -40.84 17.12 16.08
C GLU A 768 -39.82 18.27 16.26
N LEU A 769 -39.04 18.63 15.24
CA LEU A 769 -37.94 19.63 15.32
C LEU A 769 -38.19 20.88 14.49
#